data_AF-A0A2G6H378-F1
#
_entry.id   AF-A0A2G6H378-F1
#
_cell.length_a   1.000
_cell.length_b   1.000
_cell.length_c   1.000
_cell.angle_alpha   90.00
_cell.angle_beta   90.00
_cell.angle_gamma   90.00
#
_symmetry.space_group_name_H-M   'P 1'
#
loop_
_entity.id
_entity.type
_entity.pdbx_description
1 polymer ?
#
loop_
_entity_poly.entity_id
_entity_poly.type
_entity_poly.pdbx_seq_one_letter_code
_entity_poly.pdbx_strand_id
1 'polypeptide(L)'
;MKAVVRFSVILFSLLITIPSWGCTTLVVSGKATPDGRPLLWKLRDTEVLENKMIWIKEEGYAFIGMINANDEKGENIWSGSNEKGFSIMNSASFNVNMEGKSDKKDCEGTFMRKALAHCASLAEFEALLEKEPRPMGLAAHFGVIDAQGGAAFYEVNNHTWTKFDANDEATAPNGYVLRTNYSLTGKERTGYGFVRFETAQQLLEQARERGKISYQTIIQTFSRCFVNSLTQEDFRAEYETVPFGEHYVNSGDLITRYGSSSGMVIQGVRKGEDPLLTTLWTTIGFPNTCCVIPLWCGGGEHLPALLTAPGTENAPLNEKAAALQEECYPRAGMGSGYKYLQIGRLINREGNGYVQQIEAFEQAIFQQTEAERVRWRQEGFTKEDIQRFYTLMDQKVTDFYEEMERHKPMQASLEIKAGVFNKNGDSPYCITDALEALAIDPAITTRVVSAADIMSGRADDLDLILFPGGGGRSETGSLGEQGMERVVQLVTEKGMGVIGICAGAYILTKTPDYPSLGLSGAEAIDIAHDHRGHGLVKFSLTPQGKELFPELAEREILYSQYYEGPVLIEATDSPWKYTELATMLSDVHLVEGTPENMTNNRPFILVTENGAGMSASVVGHPESTPGMRWIIPRLARIVTKNRPIPYHKLAVRPEIHTQEMLYTKEEARKQRKAYYNLTGSKEEKIAAMKTIVEGNAWSAKKWIPPMIRDNDPEVRKLAAELTLFIERTDAIPDLEAALQTETSPQTKAAIEEAIQKLNIIRGGYE
;
A
#
# COMPACT_ATOMS: atom_id res chain seq x y z
N MET A 1 46.66 -46.75 4.96
CA MET A 1 46.33 -45.51 5.68
C MET A 1 45.49 -44.62 4.77
N LYS A 2 44.16 -44.58 4.95
CA LYS A 2 43.22 -43.57 4.45
C LYS A 2 41.87 -43.89 5.11
N ALA A 3 41.66 -43.29 6.29
CA ALA A 3 40.42 -43.38 7.03
C ALA A 3 39.37 -42.47 6.37
N VAL A 4 38.22 -43.05 6.03
CA VAL A 4 37.05 -42.30 5.56
C VAL A 4 36.31 -41.80 6.78
N VAL A 5 36.43 -40.51 7.08
CA VAL A 5 35.65 -39.84 8.12
C VAL A 5 34.27 -39.57 7.56
N ARG A 6 33.24 -40.27 8.06
CA ARG A 6 31.84 -39.95 7.82
C ARG A 6 31.44 -38.81 8.76
N PHE A 7 31.16 -37.63 8.19
CA PHE A 7 30.52 -36.54 8.91
C PHE A 7 29.03 -36.88 9.11
N SER A 8 28.65 -37.19 10.34
CA SER A 8 27.24 -37.25 10.74
C SER A 8 26.73 -35.82 10.89
N VAL A 9 25.88 -35.38 9.96
CA VAL A 9 25.13 -34.13 10.10
C VAL A 9 24.03 -34.35 11.15
N ILE A 10 24.26 -33.87 12.36
CA ILE A 10 23.24 -33.79 13.40
C ILE A 10 22.35 -32.59 13.04
N LEU A 11 21.16 -32.88 12.51
CA LEU A 11 20.12 -31.89 12.25
C LEU A 11 19.57 -31.41 13.60
N PHE A 12 20.06 -30.28 14.10
CA PHE A 12 19.45 -29.59 15.23
C PHE A 12 18.14 -28.97 14.73
N SER A 13 17.02 -29.65 14.96
CA SER A 13 15.69 -29.07 14.83
C SER A 13 15.52 -27.99 15.90
N LEU A 14 15.78 -26.74 15.52
CA LEU A 14 15.35 -25.57 16.26
C LEU A 14 13.82 -25.61 16.34
N LEU A 15 13.29 -26.07 17.46
CA LEU A 15 11.91 -25.82 17.88
C LEU A 15 11.79 -24.32 18.15
N ILE A 16 11.48 -23.56 17.09
CA ILE A 16 10.94 -22.21 17.26
C ILE A 16 9.55 -22.41 17.85
N THR A 17 9.43 -22.18 19.16
CA THR A 17 8.12 -22.09 19.81
C THR A 17 7.45 -20.80 19.36
N ILE A 18 6.70 -20.87 18.27
CA ILE A 18 5.80 -19.79 17.86
C ILE A 18 4.68 -19.73 18.93
N PRO A 19 4.35 -18.54 19.47
CA PRO A 19 3.25 -18.43 20.42
C PRO A 19 1.95 -18.89 19.78
N SER A 20 1.29 -19.88 20.37
CA SER A 20 0.02 -20.43 19.87
C SER A 20 -1.11 -19.44 20.05
N TRP A 21 -1.84 -19.18 18.97
CA TRP A 21 -2.88 -18.17 18.84
C TRP A 21 -4.21 -18.74 19.31
N GLY A 22 -4.98 -17.93 20.03
CA GLY A 22 -6.22 -18.40 20.61
C GLY A 22 -7.39 -17.44 20.38
N CYS A 23 -8.56 -17.97 20.02
CA CYS A 23 -9.79 -17.20 19.75
C CYS A 23 -10.34 -16.45 20.98
N THR A 24 -11.21 -15.45 20.75
CA THR A 24 -12.06 -14.81 21.78
C THR A 24 -13.52 -15.10 21.44
N THR A 25 -14.29 -15.61 22.41
CA THR A 25 -15.66 -16.11 22.17
C THR A 25 -16.66 -15.71 23.26
N LEU A 26 -17.87 -15.32 22.88
CA LEU A 26 -18.93 -14.87 23.78
C LEU A 26 -20.30 -15.43 23.36
N VAL A 27 -21.10 -15.85 24.35
CA VAL A 27 -22.51 -16.18 24.20
C VAL A 27 -23.32 -15.18 25.02
N VAL A 28 -24.33 -14.55 24.43
CA VAL A 28 -25.21 -13.58 25.10
C VAL A 28 -26.66 -14.07 25.02
N SER A 29 -27.31 -14.17 26.16
CA SER A 29 -28.75 -14.45 26.24
C SER A 29 -29.55 -13.27 25.69
N GLY A 30 -30.71 -13.55 25.09
CA GLY A 30 -31.66 -12.52 24.68
C GLY A 30 -32.09 -11.58 25.82
N LYS A 31 -31.99 -12.01 27.09
CA LYS A 31 -32.29 -11.14 28.25
C LYS A 31 -31.33 -9.96 28.39
N ALA A 32 -30.12 -10.06 27.81
CA ALA A 32 -29.07 -9.04 27.88
C ALA A 32 -28.91 -8.22 26.59
N THR A 33 -29.74 -8.46 25.56
CA THR A 33 -29.67 -7.78 24.27
C THR A 33 -30.84 -6.80 24.06
N PRO A 34 -30.67 -5.73 23.25
CA PRO A 34 -31.70 -4.69 23.04
C PRO A 34 -33.01 -5.24 22.50
N ASP A 35 -32.93 -6.24 21.63
CA ASP A 35 -34.05 -6.75 20.85
C ASP A 35 -34.56 -8.11 21.33
N GLY A 36 -34.03 -8.64 22.42
CA GLY A 36 -34.43 -9.92 23.00
C GLY A 36 -33.87 -11.14 22.27
N ARG A 37 -32.95 -10.96 21.31
CA ARG A 37 -32.37 -12.06 20.50
C ARG A 37 -31.00 -12.46 21.02
N PRO A 38 -30.69 -13.76 21.14
CA PRO A 38 -29.40 -14.21 21.61
C PRO A 38 -28.30 -13.93 20.58
N LEU A 39 -27.07 -13.76 21.05
CA LEU A 39 -25.89 -13.48 20.22
C LEU A 39 -24.79 -14.51 20.46
N LEU A 40 -24.12 -14.93 19.40
CA LEU A 40 -22.80 -15.55 19.45
C LEU A 40 -21.78 -14.56 18.88
N TRP A 41 -20.59 -14.50 19.47
CA TRP A 41 -19.45 -13.80 18.90
C TRP A 41 -18.22 -14.68 18.91
N LYS A 42 -17.62 -14.87 17.73
CA LYS A 42 -16.33 -15.53 17.56
C LYS A 42 -15.38 -14.58 16.85
N LEU A 43 -14.24 -14.32 17.48
CA LEU A 43 -13.05 -13.80 16.83
C LEU A 43 -12.07 -14.95 16.63
N ARG A 44 -11.76 -15.30 15.37
CA ARG A 44 -11.00 -16.50 15.03
C ARG A 44 -9.53 -16.18 14.82
N ASP A 45 -8.71 -16.67 15.73
CA ASP A 45 -7.26 -16.60 15.60
C ASP A 45 -6.68 -17.94 15.14
N THR A 46 -5.85 -17.93 14.10
CA THR A 46 -5.21 -19.11 13.51
C THR A 46 -4.00 -18.74 12.65
N GLU A 47 -3.26 -19.74 12.19
CA GLU A 47 -2.21 -19.61 11.18
C GLU A 47 -2.74 -19.69 9.74
N VAL A 48 -3.98 -20.17 9.55
CA VAL A 48 -4.64 -20.23 8.23
C VAL A 48 -5.55 -19.00 8.05
N LEU A 49 -4.97 -17.93 7.51
CA LEU A 49 -5.65 -16.63 7.39
C LEU A 49 -6.72 -16.60 6.29
N GLU A 50 -6.64 -17.50 5.33
CA GLU A 50 -7.54 -17.61 4.18
C GLU A 50 -8.81 -18.38 4.56
N ASN A 51 -9.97 -17.74 4.40
CA ASN A 51 -11.26 -18.30 4.79
C ASN A 51 -12.31 -18.06 3.70
N LYS A 52 -13.35 -18.89 3.69
CA LYS A 52 -14.54 -18.68 2.87
C LYS A 52 -15.79 -19.25 3.52
N MET A 53 -16.95 -18.78 3.06
CA MET A 53 -18.25 -19.29 3.45
C MET A 53 -18.71 -20.35 2.47
N ILE A 54 -19.40 -21.36 3.00
CA ILE A 54 -20.06 -22.38 2.20
C ILE A 54 -21.48 -22.60 2.68
N TRP A 55 -22.33 -23.06 1.77
CA TRP A 55 -23.66 -23.57 2.09
C TRP A 55 -23.66 -25.08 1.81
N ILE A 56 -24.16 -25.87 2.75
CA ILE A 56 -24.22 -27.33 2.64
C ILE A 56 -25.65 -27.80 2.88
N LYS A 57 -26.11 -28.73 2.06
CA LYS A 57 -27.29 -29.57 2.32
C LYS A 57 -26.98 -31.02 1.98
N GLU A 58 -26.75 -31.80 3.02
CA GLU A 58 -26.58 -33.26 2.97
C GLU A 58 -27.79 -33.94 3.65
N GLU A 59 -27.57 -35.05 4.35
CA GLU A 59 -28.55 -35.65 5.25
C GLU A 59 -28.81 -34.74 6.46
N GLY A 60 -30.06 -34.35 6.68
CA GLY A 60 -30.45 -33.46 7.78
C GLY A 60 -30.75 -32.03 7.32
N TYR A 61 -30.30 -31.05 8.09
CA TYR A 61 -30.58 -29.63 7.90
C TYR A 61 -29.61 -28.95 6.93
N ALA A 62 -30.10 -27.98 6.16
CA ALA A 62 -29.26 -27.07 5.40
C ALA A 62 -28.54 -26.10 6.36
N PHE A 63 -27.28 -25.76 6.08
CA PHE A 63 -26.53 -24.80 6.91
C PHE A 63 -25.52 -23.97 6.13
N ILE A 64 -25.18 -22.82 6.70
CA ILE A 64 -24.06 -21.98 6.28
C ILE A 64 -22.92 -22.16 7.29
N GLY A 65 -21.71 -22.34 6.79
CA GLY A 65 -20.52 -22.52 7.62
C GLY A 65 -19.29 -21.81 7.08
N MET A 66 -18.41 -21.38 7.98
CA MET A 66 -17.09 -20.84 7.64
C MET A 66 -16.05 -21.95 7.63
N ILE A 67 -15.23 -21.99 6.59
CA ILE A 67 -14.15 -22.97 6.38
C ILE A 67 -12.83 -22.26 6.10
N ASN A 68 -11.72 -22.99 6.21
CA ASN A 68 -10.47 -22.57 5.60
C ASN A 68 -10.62 -22.61 4.07
N ALA A 69 -10.00 -21.68 3.35
CA ALA A 69 -10.05 -21.66 1.88
C ALA A 69 -9.54 -22.99 1.27
N ASN A 70 -8.52 -23.59 1.88
CA ASN A 70 -7.91 -24.85 1.44
C ASN A 70 -8.71 -26.12 1.79
N ASP A 71 -9.81 -26.02 2.55
CA ASP A 71 -10.71 -27.14 2.84
C ASP A 71 -11.76 -27.28 1.73
N GLU A 72 -11.32 -27.77 0.56
CA GLU A 72 -12.17 -27.90 -0.65
C GLU A 72 -13.50 -28.63 -0.39
N LYS A 73 -13.49 -29.63 0.51
CA LYS A 73 -14.65 -30.45 0.82
C LYS A 73 -15.54 -29.87 1.92
N GLY A 74 -15.10 -28.81 2.59
CA GLY A 74 -15.78 -28.25 3.76
C GLY A 74 -15.97 -29.29 4.87
N GLU A 75 -14.94 -30.09 5.16
CA GLU A 75 -14.98 -31.10 6.21
C GLU A 75 -14.95 -30.46 7.62
N ASN A 76 -14.30 -29.29 7.76
CA ASN A 76 -14.11 -28.60 9.03
C ASN A 76 -14.82 -27.25 9.04
N ILE A 77 -15.91 -27.15 9.80
CA ILE A 77 -16.65 -25.90 10.00
C ILE A 77 -16.14 -25.20 11.24
N TRP A 78 -15.81 -23.91 11.16
CA TRP A 78 -15.29 -23.13 12.29
C TRP A 78 -16.34 -22.27 12.98
N SER A 79 -17.46 -21.98 12.32
CA SER A 79 -18.69 -21.40 12.89
C SER A 79 -19.80 -21.46 11.85
N GLY A 80 -21.06 -21.43 12.29
CA GLY A 80 -22.19 -21.46 11.35
C GLY A 80 -23.56 -21.47 12.01
N SER A 81 -24.58 -21.54 11.15
CA SER A 81 -25.98 -21.64 11.53
C SER A 81 -26.74 -22.49 10.51
N ASN A 82 -27.80 -23.16 10.94
CA ASN A 82 -28.65 -23.99 10.07
C ASN A 82 -30.06 -23.42 9.88
N GLU A 83 -30.83 -24.05 8.99
CA GLU A 83 -32.19 -23.65 8.63
C GLU A 83 -33.21 -23.74 9.79
N LYS A 84 -32.83 -24.33 10.93
CA LYS A 84 -33.63 -24.37 12.16
C LYS A 84 -33.23 -23.30 13.18
N GLY A 85 -32.31 -22.42 12.83
CA GLY A 85 -31.80 -21.36 13.70
C GLY A 85 -30.88 -21.87 14.80
N PHE A 86 -30.44 -23.13 14.73
CA PHE A 86 -29.37 -23.64 15.58
C PHE A 86 -28.04 -23.11 15.06
N SER A 87 -27.28 -22.46 15.93
CA SER A 87 -26.01 -21.82 15.58
C SER A 87 -24.91 -22.23 16.55
N ILE A 88 -23.72 -22.45 16.03
CA ILE A 88 -22.57 -22.95 16.80
C ILE A 88 -21.28 -22.25 16.40
N MET A 89 -20.42 -22.06 17.38
CA MET A 89 -19.04 -21.62 17.22
C MET A 89 -18.14 -22.32 18.23
N ASN A 90 -16.83 -22.35 18.00
CA ASN A 90 -15.88 -22.87 18.99
C ASN A 90 -14.68 -21.95 19.29
N SER A 91 -14.04 -22.22 20.42
CA SER A 91 -12.65 -21.86 20.71
C SER A 91 -11.89 -23.08 21.24
N ALA A 92 -10.58 -23.17 20.97
CA ALA A 92 -9.75 -24.24 21.50
C ALA A 92 -9.44 -24.02 22.99
N SER A 93 -9.36 -25.10 23.76
CA SER A 93 -8.98 -25.11 25.17
C SER A 93 -7.63 -25.82 25.36
N PHE A 94 -6.65 -25.09 25.90
CA PHE A 94 -5.28 -25.60 26.05
C PHE A 94 -4.94 -26.06 27.47
N ASN A 95 -5.93 -26.15 28.37
CA ASN A 95 -5.74 -26.57 29.75
C ASN A 95 -6.57 -27.80 30.15
N VAL A 96 -7.13 -28.50 29.16
CA VAL A 96 -7.82 -29.79 29.32
C VAL A 96 -7.04 -30.90 28.60
N ASN A 97 -7.38 -32.17 28.86
CA ASN A 97 -6.70 -33.33 28.26
C ASN A 97 -5.16 -33.37 28.50
N MET A 98 -4.69 -32.79 29.61
CA MET A 98 -3.25 -32.68 29.93
C MET A 98 -2.62 -34.02 30.34
N GLU A 99 -3.44 -35.00 30.72
CA GLU A 99 -3.01 -36.31 31.20
C GLU A 99 -3.41 -37.40 30.21
N GLY A 100 -2.43 -38.22 29.81
CA GLY A 100 -2.62 -39.30 28.83
C GLY A 100 -2.42 -38.85 27.38
N LYS A 101 -1.93 -39.76 26.53
CA LYS A 101 -1.89 -39.58 25.07
C LYS A 101 -3.21 -40.11 24.50
N SER A 102 -3.89 -39.30 23.70
CA SER A 102 -5.03 -39.74 22.88
C SER A 102 -4.62 -39.68 21.42
N ASP A 103 -4.90 -40.75 20.66
CA ASP A 103 -4.60 -40.82 19.23
C ASP A 103 -5.66 -40.06 18.39
N LYS A 104 -6.78 -39.66 19.01
CA LYS A 104 -7.84 -38.85 18.40
C LYS A 104 -7.79 -37.43 18.98
N LYS A 105 -7.63 -36.42 18.12
CA LYS A 105 -7.54 -34.98 18.43
C LYS A 105 -8.04 -34.15 17.26
N ASP A 106 -8.15 -32.84 17.46
CA ASP A 106 -8.44 -31.84 16.41
C ASP A 106 -9.77 -32.13 15.66
N CYS A 107 -10.77 -32.68 16.36
CA CYS A 107 -12.07 -33.09 15.78
C CYS A 107 -13.16 -32.01 15.88
N GLU A 108 -12.83 -30.79 16.31
CA GLU A 108 -13.82 -29.73 16.55
C GLU A 108 -14.59 -29.34 15.29
N GLY A 109 -13.90 -29.21 14.16
CA GLY A 109 -14.50 -28.80 12.89
C GLY A 109 -15.48 -29.81 12.33
N THR A 110 -15.11 -31.09 12.33
CA THR A 110 -15.97 -32.20 11.88
C THR A 110 -17.14 -32.41 12.82
N PHE A 111 -16.96 -32.21 14.14
CA PHE A 111 -18.04 -32.28 15.10
C PHE A 111 -19.06 -31.15 14.91
N MET A 112 -18.61 -29.90 14.68
CA MET A 112 -19.53 -28.78 14.39
C MET A 112 -20.30 -29.00 13.09
N ARG A 113 -19.66 -29.56 12.05
CA ARG A 113 -20.35 -29.95 10.81
C ARG A 113 -21.51 -30.91 11.09
N LYS A 114 -21.26 -31.95 11.89
CA LYS A 114 -22.28 -32.92 12.33
C LYS A 114 -23.40 -32.26 13.14
N ALA A 115 -23.05 -31.36 14.07
CA ALA A 115 -24.04 -30.63 14.88
C ALA A 115 -24.94 -29.73 14.02
N LEU A 116 -24.36 -28.98 13.07
CA LEU A 116 -25.13 -28.13 12.15
C LEU A 116 -26.09 -28.94 11.26
N ALA A 117 -25.68 -30.14 10.84
CA ALA A 117 -26.52 -31.02 10.03
C ALA A 117 -27.69 -31.65 10.83
N HIS A 118 -27.54 -31.89 12.14
CA HIS A 118 -28.48 -32.76 12.87
C HIS A 118 -29.13 -32.15 14.12
N CYS A 119 -28.71 -30.98 14.59
CA CYS A 119 -29.27 -30.34 15.79
C CYS A 119 -30.12 -29.12 15.44
N ALA A 120 -31.30 -29.00 16.06
CA ALA A 120 -32.18 -27.84 16.00
C ALA A 120 -32.26 -27.09 17.35
N SER A 121 -31.68 -27.65 18.42
CA SER A 121 -31.74 -27.08 19.78
C SER A 121 -30.53 -27.44 20.63
N LEU A 122 -30.34 -26.72 21.74
CA LEU A 122 -29.34 -27.04 22.77
C LEU A 122 -29.52 -28.47 23.31
N ALA A 123 -30.76 -28.92 23.52
CA ALA A 123 -31.04 -30.27 24.03
C ALA A 123 -30.58 -31.37 23.04
N GLU A 124 -30.77 -31.14 21.74
CA GLU A 124 -30.28 -32.07 20.71
C GLU A 124 -28.76 -32.06 20.60
N PHE A 125 -28.12 -30.91 20.82
CA PHE A 125 -26.67 -30.80 20.88
C PHE A 125 -26.08 -31.51 22.10
N GLU A 126 -26.71 -31.38 23.27
CA GLU A 126 -26.36 -32.11 24.49
C GLU A 126 -26.47 -33.63 24.27
N ALA A 127 -27.57 -34.08 23.63
CA ALA A 127 -27.74 -35.48 23.27
C ALA A 127 -26.69 -35.98 22.25
N LEU A 128 -26.23 -35.10 21.35
CA LEU A 128 -25.16 -35.41 20.41
C LEU A 128 -23.81 -35.58 21.13
N LEU A 129 -23.46 -34.67 22.05
CA LEU A 129 -22.24 -34.76 22.88
C LEU A 129 -22.23 -36.03 23.75
N GLU A 130 -23.39 -36.43 24.27
CA GLU A 130 -23.50 -37.64 25.10
C GLU A 130 -23.27 -38.92 24.30
N LYS A 131 -23.74 -38.95 23.04
CA LYS A 131 -23.60 -40.10 22.14
C LYS A 131 -22.23 -40.20 21.47
N GLU A 132 -21.43 -39.13 21.50
CA GLU A 132 -20.15 -39.09 20.79
C GLU A 132 -19.15 -40.08 21.42
N PRO A 133 -18.53 -40.99 20.64
CA PRO A 133 -17.61 -41.99 21.18
C PRO A 133 -16.43 -41.38 21.93
N ARG A 134 -16.07 -41.98 23.07
CA ARG A 134 -14.91 -41.55 23.88
C ARG A 134 -13.65 -42.32 23.49
N PRO A 135 -12.46 -41.68 23.42
CA PRO A 135 -12.25 -40.23 23.54
C PRO A 135 -12.85 -39.48 22.35
N MET A 136 -13.47 -38.32 22.58
CA MET A 136 -14.14 -37.57 21.50
C MET A 136 -13.15 -36.97 20.50
N GLY A 137 -11.90 -36.70 20.92
CA GLY A 137 -10.94 -35.92 20.14
C GLY A 137 -11.21 -34.42 20.21
N LEU A 138 -11.86 -33.97 21.29
CA LEU A 138 -12.27 -32.59 21.51
C LEU A 138 -11.53 -31.98 22.70
N ALA A 139 -11.04 -30.76 22.52
CA ALA A 139 -10.45 -29.92 23.56
C ALA A 139 -10.90 -28.48 23.32
N ALA A 140 -12.18 -28.19 23.56
CA ALA A 140 -12.80 -27.00 23.05
C ALA A 140 -13.92 -26.47 23.93
N HIS A 141 -14.26 -25.21 23.68
CA HIS A 141 -15.48 -24.60 24.13
C HIS A 141 -16.42 -24.45 22.93
N PHE A 142 -17.68 -24.87 23.06
CA PHE A 142 -18.72 -24.61 22.04
C PHE A 142 -19.74 -23.60 22.55
N GLY A 143 -19.87 -22.48 21.85
CA GLY A 143 -20.96 -21.53 22.07
C GLY A 143 -22.14 -21.91 21.17
N VAL A 144 -23.33 -22.04 21.74
CA VAL A 144 -24.53 -22.49 21.02
C VAL A 144 -25.72 -21.59 21.35
N ILE A 145 -26.46 -21.19 20.32
CA ILE A 145 -27.78 -20.56 20.44
C ILE A 145 -28.79 -21.30 19.56
N ASP A 146 -30.06 -21.24 19.90
CA ASP A 146 -31.14 -21.81 19.10
C ASP A 146 -32.38 -20.92 19.01
N ALA A 147 -33.28 -21.24 18.07
CA ALA A 147 -34.54 -20.51 17.86
C ALA A 147 -35.58 -20.70 18.98
N GLN A 148 -35.32 -21.58 19.96
CA GLN A 148 -36.18 -21.77 21.13
C GLN A 148 -35.82 -20.82 22.28
N GLY A 149 -34.78 -20.00 22.11
CA GLY A 149 -34.27 -19.06 23.11
C GLY A 149 -33.10 -19.62 23.93
N GLY A 150 -32.58 -20.79 23.58
CA GLY A 150 -31.40 -21.35 24.20
C GLY A 150 -30.14 -20.53 23.89
N ALA A 151 -29.29 -20.34 24.89
CA ALA A 151 -28.00 -19.68 24.77
C ALA A 151 -27.05 -20.25 25.83
N ALA A 152 -26.06 -21.04 25.43
CA ALA A 152 -25.15 -21.70 26.37
C ALA A 152 -23.73 -21.86 25.80
N PHE A 153 -22.79 -21.99 26.73
CA PHE A 153 -21.42 -22.40 26.46
C PHE A 153 -21.20 -23.83 27.00
N TYR A 154 -20.50 -24.67 26.25
CA TYR A 154 -20.12 -26.02 26.67
C TYR A 154 -18.60 -26.11 26.72
N GLU A 155 -18.02 -26.38 27.89
CA GLU A 155 -16.60 -26.73 28.00
C GLU A 155 -16.46 -28.24 27.85
N VAL A 156 -15.68 -28.68 26.86
CA VAL A 156 -15.64 -30.06 26.39
C VAL A 156 -14.21 -30.57 26.36
N ASN A 157 -14.00 -31.76 26.93
CA ASN A 157 -12.73 -32.49 26.85
C ASN A 157 -12.96 -33.88 26.23
N ASN A 158 -11.95 -34.76 26.22
CA ASN A 158 -12.08 -36.08 25.58
C ASN A 158 -13.18 -36.97 26.19
N HIS A 159 -13.56 -36.77 27.44
CA HIS A 159 -14.33 -37.73 28.24
C HIS A 159 -15.62 -37.17 28.85
N THR A 160 -15.73 -35.86 29.03
CA THR A 160 -16.92 -35.21 29.59
C THR A 160 -17.14 -33.81 29.01
N TRP A 161 -18.24 -33.19 29.38
CA TRP A 161 -18.58 -31.81 29.06
C TRP A 161 -19.33 -31.14 30.23
N THR A 162 -19.22 -29.82 30.32
CA THR A 162 -19.93 -29.00 31.32
C THR A 162 -20.64 -27.85 30.63
N LYS A 163 -21.94 -27.69 30.91
CA LYS A 163 -22.76 -26.59 30.40
C LYS A 163 -22.68 -25.36 31.30
N PHE A 164 -22.57 -24.20 30.67
CA PHE A 164 -22.71 -22.87 31.25
C PHE A 164 -23.85 -22.15 30.53
N ASP A 165 -25.05 -22.18 31.10
CA ASP A 165 -26.24 -21.59 30.49
C ASP A 165 -26.25 -20.06 30.70
N ALA A 166 -26.29 -19.29 29.60
CA ALA A 166 -26.33 -17.83 29.66
C ALA A 166 -27.70 -17.29 30.12
N ASN A 167 -28.74 -18.11 30.06
CA ASN A 167 -30.07 -17.77 30.59
C ASN A 167 -30.15 -17.96 32.11
N ASP A 168 -29.39 -18.89 32.67
CA ASP A 168 -29.37 -19.14 34.12
C ASP A 168 -28.71 -17.98 34.87
N GLU A 169 -29.38 -17.47 35.89
CA GLU A 169 -28.91 -16.33 36.69
C GLU A 169 -27.77 -16.72 37.64
N ALA A 170 -27.76 -17.97 38.13
CA ALA A 170 -26.68 -18.46 38.98
C ALA A 170 -25.36 -18.62 38.21
N THR A 171 -25.45 -19.09 36.96
CA THR A 171 -24.30 -19.26 36.07
C THR A 171 -23.86 -17.96 35.39
N ALA A 172 -24.83 -17.17 34.91
CA ALA A 172 -24.61 -15.95 34.12
C ALA A 172 -25.55 -14.83 34.61
N PRO A 173 -25.24 -14.21 35.77
CA PRO A 173 -26.08 -13.16 36.35
C PRO A 173 -26.26 -11.97 35.41
N ASN A 174 -25.25 -11.69 34.60
CA ASN A 174 -25.26 -10.60 33.63
C ASN A 174 -25.80 -11.01 32.25
N GLY A 175 -26.24 -12.27 32.10
CA GLY A 175 -26.82 -12.80 30.87
C GLY A 175 -25.85 -13.08 29.73
N TYR A 176 -24.57 -13.29 30.03
CA TYR A 176 -23.57 -13.69 29.05
C TYR A 176 -22.52 -14.64 29.64
N VAL A 177 -21.85 -15.40 28.76
CA VAL A 177 -20.72 -16.26 29.08
C VAL A 177 -19.58 -16.00 28.10
N LEU A 178 -18.42 -15.59 28.62
CA LEU A 178 -17.20 -15.28 27.84
C LEU A 178 -16.17 -16.39 28.03
N ARG A 179 -15.44 -16.75 26.96
CA ARG A 179 -14.28 -17.65 26.97
C ARG A 179 -13.21 -17.19 25.98
N THR A 180 -11.95 -17.40 26.35
CA THR A 180 -10.81 -17.38 25.42
C THR A 180 -10.30 -18.80 25.23
N ASN A 181 -9.07 -19.14 25.63
CA ASN A 181 -8.45 -20.42 25.27
C ASN A 181 -8.04 -21.28 26.45
N TYR A 182 -8.82 -21.15 27.51
CA TYR A 182 -8.75 -22.01 28.67
C TYR A 182 -10.17 -22.25 29.19
N SER A 183 -10.40 -23.47 29.66
CA SER A 183 -11.62 -23.90 30.33
C SER A 183 -11.54 -23.57 31.82
N LEU A 184 -12.65 -23.13 32.41
CA LEU A 184 -12.76 -23.02 33.88
C LEU A 184 -12.75 -24.39 34.55
N THR A 185 -13.19 -25.42 33.84
CA THR A 185 -13.15 -26.84 34.26
C THR A 185 -11.79 -27.51 34.02
N GLY A 186 -10.84 -26.80 33.40
CA GLY A 186 -9.50 -27.30 33.13
C GLY A 186 -8.50 -27.00 34.24
N LYS A 187 -7.22 -27.22 33.96
CA LYS A 187 -6.13 -26.90 34.88
C LYS A 187 -6.02 -25.39 35.06
N GLU A 188 -6.08 -24.93 36.30
CA GLU A 188 -5.94 -23.51 36.63
C GLU A 188 -4.62 -22.91 36.13
N ARG A 189 -4.67 -21.61 35.78
CA ARG A 189 -3.50 -20.81 35.34
C ARG A 189 -2.68 -21.42 34.21
N THR A 190 -3.34 -22.25 33.39
CA THR A 190 -2.75 -22.87 32.20
C THR A 190 -3.61 -22.47 30.99
N GLY A 191 -2.98 -22.28 29.83
CA GLY A 191 -3.64 -21.86 28.60
C GLY A 191 -3.22 -20.45 28.14
N TYR A 192 -4.00 -19.87 27.24
CA TYR A 192 -3.67 -18.60 26.57
C TYR A 192 -4.86 -17.63 26.59
N GLY A 193 -4.59 -16.34 26.39
CA GLY A 193 -5.63 -15.33 26.21
C GLY A 193 -6.19 -14.73 27.49
N PHE A 194 -5.40 -14.66 28.57
CA PHE A 194 -5.81 -14.03 29.82
C PHE A 194 -6.04 -12.52 29.68
N VAL A 195 -5.10 -11.80 29.04
CA VAL A 195 -5.22 -10.34 28.78
C VAL A 195 -6.43 -10.04 27.88
N ARG A 196 -6.64 -10.86 26.83
CA ARG A 196 -7.83 -10.74 25.97
C ARG A 196 -9.14 -10.99 26.71
N PHE A 197 -9.15 -11.96 27.63
CA PHE A 197 -10.33 -12.24 28.45
C PHE A 197 -10.66 -11.04 29.35
N GLU A 198 -9.67 -10.47 30.03
CA GLU A 198 -9.84 -9.28 30.86
C GLU A 198 -10.29 -8.06 30.04
N THR A 199 -9.67 -7.82 28.89
CA THR A 199 -10.07 -6.74 27.98
C THR A 199 -11.52 -6.91 27.52
N ALA A 200 -11.92 -8.12 27.09
CA ALA A 200 -13.30 -8.40 26.69
C ALA A 200 -14.30 -8.29 27.86
N GLN A 201 -13.92 -8.66 29.09
CA GLN A 201 -14.73 -8.41 30.29
C GLN A 201 -14.98 -6.92 30.52
N GLN A 202 -13.94 -6.07 30.41
CA GLN A 202 -14.07 -4.62 30.57
C GLN A 202 -15.03 -4.03 29.53
N LEU A 203 -14.92 -4.44 28.27
CA LEU A 203 -15.82 -4.00 27.20
C LEU A 203 -17.27 -4.43 27.44
N LEU A 204 -17.49 -5.64 27.95
CA LEU A 204 -18.82 -6.14 28.29
C LEU A 204 -19.46 -5.32 29.41
N GLU A 205 -18.70 -4.98 30.45
CA GLU A 205 -19.21 -4.16 31.54
C GLU A 205 -19.57 -2.74 31.07
N GLN A 206 -18.70 -2.11 30.27
CA GLN A 206 -18.99 -0.80 29.67
C GLN A 206 -20.24 -0.83 28.77
N ALA A 207 -20.41 -1.88 27.96
CA ALA A 207 -21.60 -2.04 27.11
C ALA A 207 -22.88 -2.20 27.94
N ARG A 208 -22.79 -2.82 29.12
CA ARG A 208 -23.92 -2.97 30.04
C ARG A 208 -24.29 -1.68 30.74
N GLU A 209 -23.32 -0.91 31.20
CA GLU A 209 -23.55 0.42 31.78
C GLU A 209 -24.26 1.35 30.79
N ARG A 210 -23.97 1.21 29.49
CA ARG A 210 -24.63 1.94 28.39
C ARG A 210 -25.99 1.36 27.99
N GLY A 211 -26.43 0.27 28.62
CA GLY A 211 -27.82 -0.17 28.58
C GLY A 211 -28.16 -1.24 27.54
N LYS A 212 -27.21 -2.04 27.02
CA LYS A 212 -27.32 -3.45 26.52
C LYS A 212 -26.23 -3.83 25.50
N ILE A 213 -26.03 -5.13 25.29
CA ILE A 213 -25.05 -5.69 24.33
C ILE A 213 -25.72 -5.91 22.96
N SER A 214 -25.25 -5.24 21.91
CA SER A 214 -25.77 -5.38 20.53
C SER A 214 -24.74 -5.99 19.57
N TYR A 215 -25.19 -6.53 18.44
CA TYR A 215 -24.30 -7.03 17.39
C TYR A 215 -23.38 -5.93 16.84
N GLN A 216 -23.88 -4.70 16.73
CA GLN A 216 -23.11 -3.53 16.22
C GLN A 216 -21.95 -3.21 17.14
N THR A 217 -22.20 -3.16 18.46
CA THR A 217 -21.15 -2.93 19.47
C THR A 217 -20.11 -4.04 19.45
N ILE A 218 -20.52 -5.30 19.27
CA ILE A 218 -19.56 -6.41 19.18
C ILE A 218 -18.69 -6.30 17.91
N ILE A 219 -19.29 -5.95 16.77
CA ILE A 219 -18.55 -5.84 15.50
C ILE A 219 -17.58 -4.66 15.55
N GLN A 220 -18.06 -3.45 15.87
CA GLN A 220 -17.26 -2.23 15.75
C GLN A 220 -16.43 -1.91 16.98
N THR A 221 -16.88 -2.29 18.18
CA THR A 221 -16.13 -2.00 19.42
C THR A 221 -15.30 -3.20 19.87
N PHE A 222 -15.89 -4.40 19.93
CA PHE A 222 -15.18 -5.54 20.53
C PHE A 222 -14.18 -6.15 19.54
N SER A 223 -14.59 -6.33 18.28
CA SER A 223 -13.75 -6.93 17.24
C SER A 223 -12.74 -5.95 16.63
N ARG A 224 -12.82 -4.66 16.96
CA ARG A 224 -11.84 -3.63 16.57
C ARG A 224 -11.30 -2.88 17.80
N CYS A 225 -11.06 -3.65 18.87
CA CYS A 225 -10.56 -3.13 20.12
C CYS A 225 -9.03 -2.98 20.09
N PHE A 226 -8.56 -1.79 20.46
CA PHE A 226 -7.14 -1.45 20.61
C PHE A 226 -6.74 -1.19 22.07
N VAL A 227 -7.47 -1.78 23.01
CA VAL A 227 -7.19 -1.71 24.44
C VAL A 227 -6.36 -2.93 24.85
N ASN A 228 -5.38 -2.71 25.73
CA ASN A 228 -4.64 -3.77 26.38
C ASN A 228 -4.81 -3.65 27.91
N SER A 229 -5.56 -4.58 28.51
CA SER A 229 -5.86 -4.53 29.95
C SER A 229 -4.63 -4.68 30.87
N LEU A 230 -3.55 -5.29 30.38
CA LEU A 230 -2.32 -5.49 31.15
C LEU A 230 -1.48 -4.21 31.21
N THR A 231 -1.31 -3.54 30.07
CA THR A 231 -0.54 -2.28 29.99
C THR A 231 -1.39 -1.05 30.33
N GLN A 232 -2.71 -1.21 30.38
CA GLN A 232 -3.70 -0.13 30.53
C GLN A 232 -3.64 0.92 29.42
N GLU A 233 -3.19 0.50 28.24
CA GLU A 233 -3.14 1.36 27.05
C GLU A 233 -4.47 1.28 26.28
N ASP A 234 -4.93 2.43 25.80
CA ASP A 234 -6.02 2.56 24.84
C ASP A 234 -5.47 3.27 23.60
N PHE A 235 -5.01 2.48 22.63
CA PHE A 235 -4.37 3.05 21.43
C PHE A 235 -5.39 3.76 20.52
N ARG A 236 -6.70 3.48 20.65
CA ARG A 236 -7.70 4.24 19.88
C ARG A 236 -7.78 5.67 20.40
N ALA A 237 -7.96 5.83 21.71
CA ALA A 237 -8.04 7.14 22.34
C ALA A 237 -6.77 7.97 22.12
N GLU A 238 -5.60 7.33 22.11
CA GLU A 238 -4.33 7.98 21.81
C GLU A 238 -4.25 8.44 20.35
N TYR A 239 -4.38 7.51 19.39
CA TYR A 239 -4.04 7.75 18.00
C TYR A 239 -5.13 8.46 17.18
N GLU A 240 -6.37 8.55 17.66
CA GLU A 240 -7.39 9.43 17.06
C GLU A 240 -6.98 10.92 17.12
N THR A 241 -5.99 11.28 17.93
CA THR A 241 -5.47 12.66 18.04
C THR A 241 -4.11 12.86 17.39
N VAL A 242 -3.47 11.79 16.90
CA VAL A 242 -2.12 11.79 16.33
C VAL A 242 -2.21 11.80 14.79
N PRO A 243 -1.45 12.66 14.09
CA PRO A 243 -1.40 12.64 12.63
C PRO A 243 -0.93 11.29 12.10
N PHE A 244 -1.33 10.93 10.88
CA PHE A 244 -0.81 9.76 10.19
C PHE A 244 0.74 9.71 10.19
N GLY A 245 1.29 8.54 10.52
CA GLY A 245 2.73 8.32 10.64
C GLY A 245 3.12 6.85 10.89
N GLU A 246 4.42 6.60 10.97
CA GLU A 246 4.98 5.27 11.30
C GLU A 246 4.95 5.00 12.80
N HIS A 247 3.73 4.85 13.33
CA HIS A 247 3.50 4.54 14.74
C HIS A 247 3.22 3.06 14.92
N TYR A 248 4.06 2.37 15.68
CA TYR A 248 3.95 0.93 15.92
C TYR A 248 3.58 0.63 17.38
N VAL A 249 2.59 -0.25 17.58
CA VAL A 249 2.16 -0.74 18.89
C VAL A 249 2.28 -2.25 18.95
N ASN A 250 2.47 -2.82 20.15
CA ASN A 250 2.48 -4.27 20.31
C ASN A 250 1.05 -4.81 20.28
N SER A 251 0.73 -5.60 19.25
CA SER A 251 -0.59 -6.21 19.05
C SER A 251 -0.72 -7.63 19.58
N GLY A 252 0.32 -8.21 20.19
CA GLY A 252 0.37 -9.63 20.56
C GLY A 252 -0.75 -10.09 21.49
N ASP A 253 -1.21 -9.22 22.39
CA ASP A 253 -2.27 -9.49 23.36
C ASP A 253 -3.53 -8.63 23.16
N LEU A 254 -3.62 -7.89 22.05
CA LEU A 254 -4.86 -7.25 21.64
C LEU A 254 -5.91 -8.32 21.28
N ILE A 255 -7.19 -7.98 21.42
CA ILE A 255 -8.29 -8.86 20.99
C ILE A 255 -8.09 -9.23 19.52
N THR A 256 -7.97 -8.20 18.66
CA THR A 256 -7.67 -8.35 17.23
C THR A 256 -6.18 -8.10 16.99
N ARG A 257 -5.53 -9.08 16.36
CA ARG A 257 -4.08 -9.14 16.18
C ARG A 257 -3.73 -9.87 14.89
N TYR A 258 -2.46 -9.94 14.53
CA TYR A 258 -2.03 -10.42 13.21
C TYR A 258 -2.66 -11.75 12.75
N GLY A 259 -2.85 -12.73 13.64
CA GLY A 259 -3.46 -14.02 13.33
C GLY A 259 -4.98 -14.05 13.40
N SER A 260 -5.64 -12.92 13.63
CA SER A 260 -7.11 -12.80 13.61
C SER A 260 -7.62 -12.89 12.18
N SER A 261 -7.89 -14.12 11.74
CA SER A 261 -8.23 -14.46 10.36
C SER A 261 -9.66 -14.10 9.95
N SER A 262 -10.58 -14.01 10.93
CA SER A 262 -12.00 -13.75 10.66
C SER A 262 -12.75 -13.40 11.95
N GLY A 263 -13.96 -12.87 11.80
CA GLY A 263 -14.90 -12.60 12.87
C GLY A 263 -16.33 -12.96 12.46
N MET A 264 -17.12 -13.44 13.41
CA MET A 264 -18.53 -13.73 13.17
C MET A 264 -19.37 -13.37 14.39
N VAL A 265 -20.45 -12.62 14.14
CA VAL A 265 -21.51 -12.42 15.13
C VAL A 265 -22.79 -13.06 14.59
N ILE A 266 -23.31 -14.06 15.28
CA ILE A 266 -24.58 -14.68 14.90
C ILE A 266 -25.66 -14.12 15.81
N GLN A 267 -26.64 -13.45 15.22
CA GLN A 267 -27.85 -13.00 15.91
C GLN A 267 -28.97 -13.99 15.64
N GLY A 268 -29.36 -14.73 16.68
CA GLY A 268 -30.51 -15.64 16.66
C GLY A 268 -31.84 -14.91 16.54
N VAL A 269 -32.92 -15.63 16.77
CA VAL A 269 -34.30 -15.10 16.71
C VAL A 269 -34.98 -15.23 18.06
N ARG A 270 -36.09 -14.51 18.27
CA ARG A 270 -36.93 -14.73 19.46
C ARG A 270 -37.70 -16.05 19.31
N LYS A 271 -38.03 -16.66 20.43
CA LYS A 271 -38.92 -17.84 20.43
C LYS A 271 -40.23 -17.52 19.69
N GLY A 272 -40.52 -18.30 18.65
CA GLY A 272 -41.71 -18.14 17.81
C GLY A 272 -41.51 -17.28 16.56
N GLU A 273 -40.35 -16.65 16.37
CA GLU A 273 -39.97 -16.03 15.09
C GLU A 273 -39.46 -17.09 14.11
N ASP A 274 -39.51 -16.77 12.80
CA ASP A 274 -38.97 -17.64 11.75
C ASP A 274 -37.46 -17.85 11.95
N PRO A 275 -36.98 -19.09 12.17
CA PRO A 275 -35.56 -19.38 12.38
C PRO A 275 -34.65 -18.97 11.22
N LEU A 276 -35.20 -18.87 9.99
CA LEU A 276 -34.44 -18.44 8.81
C LEU A 276 -34.02 -16.97 8.86
N LEU A 277 -34.58 -16.17 9.79
CA LEU A 277 -34.15 -14.79 10.05
C LEU A 277 -32.91 -14.69 10.97
N THR A 278 -32.35 -15.83 11.40
CA THR A 278 -31.05 -15.88 12.06
C THR A 278 -29.99 -15.27 11.14
N THR A 279 -29.31 -14.23 11.62
CA THR A 279 -28.42 -13.39 10.81
C THR A 279 -26.97 -13.64 11.21
N LEU A 280 -26.13 -14.05 10.26
CA LEU A 280 -24.69 -14.26 10.47
C LEU A 280 -23.93 -13.04 9.92
N TRP A 281 -23.52 -12.14 10.81
CA TRP A 281 -22.67 -11.01 10.50
C TRP A 281 -21.23 -11.48 10.35
N THR A 282 -20.72 -11.50 9.12
CA THR A 282 -19.49 -12.22 8.76
C THR A 282 -18.40 -11.27 8.30
N THR A 283 -17.23 -11.32 8.94
CA THR A 283 -15.97 -10.76 8.44
C THR A 283 -15.04 -11.92 8.13
N ILE A 284 -14.64 -12.09 6.87
CA ILE A 284 -13.91 -13.29 6.43
C ILE A 284 -12.39 -13.13 6.34
N GLY A 285 -11.89 -11.93 6.62
CA GLY A 285 -10.48 -11.60 6.74
C GLY A 285 -10.17 -10.84 8.03
N PHE A 286 -9.00 -10.21 8.10
CA PHE A 286 -8.55 -9.47 9.28
C PHE A 286 -9.57 -8.40 9.73
N PRO A 287 -10.18 -8.50 10.94
CA PRO A 287 -11.32 -7.67 11.33
C PRO A 287 -11.10 -6.15 11.27
N ASN A 288 -9.87 -5.68 11.43
CA ASN A 288 -9.53 -4.26 11.35
C ASN A 288 -9.47 -3.72 9.91
N THR A 289 -9.45 -4.60 8.90
CA THR A 289 -9.41 -4.23 7.48
C THR A 289 -10.48 -4.93 6.64
N CYS A 290 -11.34 -5.73 7.28
CA CYS A 290 -12.43 -6.47 6.66
C CYS A 290 -13.78 -5.87 7.08
N CYS A 291 -14.62 -5.50 6.10
CA CYS A 291 -16.00 -5.11 6.37
C CYS A 291 -16.90 -6.33 6.61
N VAL A 292 -17.99 -6.12 7.32
CA VAL A 292 -18.98 -7.16 7.61
C VAL A 292 -20.03 -7.31 6.50
N ILE A 293 -20.38 -8.55 6.16
CA ILE A 293 -21.50 -8.88 5.28
C ILE A 293 -22.47 -9.83 6.02
N PRO A 294 -23.77 -9.53 6.09
CA PRO A 294 -24.75 -10.40 6.75
C PRO A 294 -25.20 -11.56 5.83
N LEU A 295 -25.44 -12.72 6.42
CA LEU A 295 -25.92 -13.93 5.75
C LEU A 295 -27.14 -14.54 6.45
N TRP A 296 -27.96 -15.25 5.67
CA TRP A 296 -29.12 -16.01 6.09
C TRP A 296 -29.19 -17.36 5.36
N CYS A 297 -29.49 -18.43 6.11
CA CYS A 297 -29.68 -19.76 5.52
C CYS A 297 -30.83 -19.79 4.49
N GLY A 298 -31.82 -18.91 4.65
CA GLY A 298 -32.96 -18.78 3.73
C GLY A 298 -32.58 -18.37 2.29
N GLY A 299 -31.38 -17.83 2.06
CA GLY A 299 -30.88 -17.50 0.73
C GLY A 299 -30.43 -18.71 -0.11
N GLY A 300 -30.24 -19.87 0.54
CA GLY A 300 -29.77 -21.10 -0.10
C GLY A 300 -28.30 -21.03 -0.55
N GLU A 301 -27.97 -21.83 -1.57
CA GLU A 301 -26.59 -22.09 -2.01
C GLU A 301 -25.84 -20.89 -2.61
N HIS A 302 -26.57 -19.88 -3.11
CA HIS A 302 -25.98 -18.70 -3.73
C HIS A 302 -25.69 -17.63 -2.68
N LEU A 303 -24.58 -17.80 -1.97
CA LEU A 303 -24.01 -16.81 -1.06
C LEU A 303 -23.39 -15.63 -1.83
N PRO A 304 -23.12 -14.48 -1.19
CA PRO A 304 -22.40 -13.36 -1.80
C PRO A 304 -21.08 -13.83 -2.43
N ALA A 305 -20.82 -13.39 -3.65
CA ALA A 305 -19.62 -13.78 -4.39
C ALA A 305 -18.34 -13.38 -3.64
N LEU A 306 -18.38 -12.26 -2.92
CA LEU A 306 -17.26 -11.77 -2.11
C LEU A 306 -16.86 -12.71 -0.96
N LEU A 307 -17.75 -13.59 -0.51
CA LEU A 307 -17.52 -14.49 0.62
C LEU A 307 -17.24 -15.95 0.21
N THR A 308 -17.27 -16.24 -1.09
CA THR A 308 -17.12 -17.61 -1.61
C THR A 308 -16.04 -17.66 -2.69
N ALA A 309 -15.53 -18.85 -2.97
CA ALA A 309 -14.56 -19.09 -4.03
C ALA A 309 -14.53 -20.59 -4.39
N PRO A 310 -14.25 -20.94 -5.66
CA PRO A 310 -14.20 -22.33 -6.09
C PRO A 310 -13.00 -23.09 -5.50
N GLY A 311 -13.10 -24.42 -5.40
CA GLY A 311 -11.98 -25.30 -5.06
C GLY A 311 -11.25 -24.92 -3.77
N THR A 312 -9.94 -24.65 -3.87
CA THR A 312 -9.08 -24.17 -2.78
C THR A 312 -8.77 -22.68 -2.85
N GLU A 313 -9.44 -21.93 -3.75
CA GLU A 313 -9.24 -20.49 -3.89
C GLU A 313 -9.76 -19.73 -2.66
N ASN A 314 -9.18 -18.56 -2.44
CA ASN A 314 -9.53 -17.65 -1.34
C ASN A 314 -10.72 -16.77 -1.73
N ALA A 315 -11.50 -16.33 -0.73
CA ALA A 315 -12.64 -15.45 -1.00
C ALA A 315 -12.17 -14.03 -1.38
N PRO A 316 -12.78 -13.36 -2.38
CA PRO A 316 -12.36 -12.03 -2.82
C PRO A 316 -12.33 -10.98 -1.69
N LEU A 317 -13.25 -11.04 -0.72
CA LEU A 317 -13.21 -10.13 0.43
C LEU A 317 -12.04 -10.42 1.37
N ASN A 318 -11.64 -11.69 1.52
CA ASN A 318 -10.46 -12.03 2.31
C ASN A 318 -9.20 -11.43 1.65
N GLU A 319 -9.05 -11.57 0.33
CA GLU A 319 -7.92 -11.03 -0.42
C GLU A 319 -7.83 -9.50 -0.28
N LYS A 320 -8.95 -8.79 -0.44
CA LYS A 320 -9.03 -7.33 -0.24
C LYS A 320 -8.62 -6.94 1.20
N ALA A 321 -9.11 -7.66 2.21
CA ALA A 321 -8.76 -7.39 3.60
C ALA A 321 -7.29 -7.72 3.93
N ALA A 322 -6.75 -8.79 3.34
CA ALA A 322 -5.37 -9.24 3.53
C ALA A 322 -4.37 -8.25 2.93
N ALA A 323 -4.66 -7.69 1.75
CA ALA A 323 -3.83 -6.65 1.14
C ALA A 323 -3.69 -5.42 2.06
N LEU A 324 -4.80 -4.96 2.66
CA LEU A 324 -4.76 -3.86 3.63
C LEU A 324 -4.09 -4.27 4.96
N GLN A 325 -4.26 -5.51 5.40
CA GLN A 325 -3.60 -6.03 6.61
C GLN A 325 -2.08 -6.04 6.45
N GLU A 326 -1.56 -6.45 5.29
CA GLU A 326 -0.13 -6.49 5.01
C GLU A 326 0.52 -5.12 5.20
N GLU A 327 -0.19 -4.04 4.83
CA GLU A 327 0.27 -2.67 5.05
C GLU A 327 0.29 -2.24 6.52
N CYS A 328 -0.47 -2.92 7.38
CA CYS A 328 -0.57 -2.62 8.80
C CYS A 328 0.54 -3.28 9.63
N TYR A 329 1.36 -4.16 9.05
CA TYR A 329 2.44 -4.84 9.73
C TYR A 329 3.77 -4.65 8.98
N PRO A 330 4.93 -4.57 9.67
CA PRO A 330 6.22 -4.57 9.01
C PRO A 330 6.36 -5.75 8.05
N ARG A 331 6.97 -5.52 6.88
CA ARG A 331 7.11 -6.52 5.81
C ARG A 331 7.60 -7.88 6.31
N ALA A 332 7.11 -8.93 5.67
CA ALA A 332 7.55 -10.31 5.87
C ALA A 332 9.09 -10.42 5.82
N GLY A 333 9.68 -11.03 6.86
CA GLY A 333 11.13 -11.26 6.95
C GLY A 333 11.80 -10.69 8.21
N MET A 334 11.21 -9.68 8.86
CA MET A 334 11.62 -9.30 10.21
C MET A 334 11.01 -10.31 11.19
N GLY A 335 11.81 -11.24 11.73
CA GLY A 335 11.29 -12.44 12.43
C GLY A 335 10.28 -12.23 13.57
N SER A 336 10.10 -11.01 14.09
CA SER A 336 9.05 -10.65 15.07
C SER A 336 8.13 -9.49 14.63
N GLY A 337 8.15 -9.12 13.34
CA GLY A 337 7.37 -8.01 12.78
C GLY A 337 5.86 -8.15 12.99
N TYR A 338 5.34 -9.37 12.95
CA TYR A 338 3.93 -9.70 13.20
C TYR A 338 3.38 -9.26 14.58
N LYS A 339 4.27 -8.91 15.53
CA LYS A 339 3.88 -8.39 16.84
C LYS A 339 3.60 -6.89 16.81
N TYR A 340 4.13 -6.16 15.84
CA TYR A 340 4.10 -4.70 15.80
C TYR A 340 3.10 -4.23 14.75
N LEU A 341 1.98 -3.69 15.20
CA LEU A 341 0.93 -3.15 14.34
C LEU A 341 1.18 -1.66 14.10
N GLN A 342 1.23 -1.23 12.85
CA GLN A 342 1.28 0.17 12.46
C GLN A 342 -0.08 0.83 12.69
N ILE A 343 -0.37 1.24 13.93
CA ILE A 343 -1.69 1.72 14.35
C ILE A 343 -2.18 2.93 13.53
N GLY A 344 -1.26 3.79 13.07
CA GLY A 344 -1.57 4.96 12.24
C GLY A 344 -2.29 4.63 10.91
N ARG A 345 -2.15 3.40 10.40
CA ARG A 345 -2.88 2.90 9.21
C ARG A 345 -4.35 2.64 9.50
N LEU A 346 -4.66 2.26 10.73
CA LEU A 346 -6.01 1.88 11.14
C LEU A 346 -6.78 3.08 11.69
N ILE A 347 -6.11 3.94 12.44
CA ILE A 347 -6.68 5.09 13.15
C ILE A 347 -5.67 6.23 13.16
N ASN A 348 -6.13 7.43 12.79
CA ASN A 348 -5.35 8.66 12.88
C ASN A 348 -6.27 9.89 13.03
N ARG A 349 -5.66 11.05 13.28
CA ARG A 349 -6.36 12.34 13.42
C ARG A 349 -7.05 12.81 12.15
N GLU A 350 -6.51 12.50 10.99
CA GLU A 350 -7.09 12.86 9.70
C GLU A 350 -8.43 12.13 9.44
N GLY A 351 -8.75 11.10 10.23
CA GLY A 351 -10.03 10.40 10.14
C GLY A 351 -10.10 9.43 8.96
N ASN A 352 -8.96 9.12 8.33
CA ASN A 352 -8.88 8.31 7.12
C ASN A 352 -8.23 6.93 7.35
N GLY A 353 -8.03 6.51 8.60
CA GLY A 353 -7.55 5.17 8.90
C GLY A 353 -8.55 4.08 8.46
N TYR A 354 -8.07 2.88 8.17
CA TYR A 354 -8.91 1.79 7.64
C TYR A 354 -10.09 1.44 8.55
N VAL A 355 -9.89 1.43 9.87
CA VAL A 355 -10.99 1.18 10.82
C VAL A 355 -12.01 2.31 10.79
N GLN A 356 -11.57 3.57 10.73
CA GLN A 356 -12.47 4.73 10.70
C GLN A 356 -13.36 4.73 9.44
N GLN A 357 -12.79 4.38 8.28
CA GLN A 357 -13.53 4.27 7.01
C GLN A 357 -14.50 3.08 7.02
N ILE A 358 -14.03 1.90 7.44
CA ILE A 358 -14.85 0.68 7.47
C ILE A 358 -16.02 0.83 8.44
N GLU A 359 -15.79 1.37 9.64
CA GLU A 359 -16.87 1.57 10.61
C GLU A 359 -17.95 2.51 10.08
N ALA A 360 -17.57 3.60 9.40
CA ALA A 360 -18.52 4.51 8.77
C ALA A 360 -19.34 3.82 7.67
N PHE A 361 -18.69 3.02 6.82
CA PHE A 361 -19.34 2.27 5.76
C PHE A 361 -20.30 1.20 6.30
N GLU A 362 -19.90 0.47 7.33
CA GLU A 362 -20.72 -0.57 7.94
C GLU A 362 -22.00 -0.04 8.60
N GLN A 363 -22.02 1.23 9.04
CA GLN A 363 -23.27 1.84 9.52
C GLN A 363 -24.35 1.83 8.44
N ALA A 364 -23.97 2.03 7.17
CA ALA A 364 -24.90 1.92 6.04
C ALA A 364 -25.37 0.46 5.83
N ILE A 365 -24.47 -0.52 5.98
CA ILE A 365 -24.83 -1.95 5.93
C ILE A 365 -25.82 -2.30 7.03
N PHE A 366 -25.57 -1.85 8.27
CA PHE A 366 -26.45 -2.11 9.42
C PHE A 366 -27.85 -1.52 9.20
N GLN A 367 -27.92 -0.26 8.80
CA GLN A 367 -29.20 0.42 8.56
C GLN A 367 -30.00 -0.28 7.47
N GLN A 368 -29.35 -0.62 6.36
CA GLN A 368 -30.03 -1.28 5.25
C GLN A 368 -30.50 -2.69 5.60
N THR A 369 -29.65 -3.45 6.28
CA THR A 369 -29.98 -4.80 6.74
C THR A 369 -31.17 -4.77 7.70
N GLU A 370 -31.20 -3.83 8.65
CA GLU A 370 -32.30 -3.76 9.60
C GLU A 370 -33.61 -3.35 8.93
N ALA A 371 -33.58 -2.45 7.94
CA ALA A 371 -34.76 -2.11 7.15
C ALA A 371 -35.37 -3.34 6.45
N GLU A 372 -34.55 -4.16 5.81
CA GLU A 372 -34.99 -5.41 5.17
C GLU A 372 -35.52 -6.41 6.21
N ARG A 373 -34.83 -6.60 7.33
CA ARG A 373 -35.26 -7.53 8.39
C ARG A 373 -36.56 -7.11 9.05
N VAL A 374 -36.82 -5.82 9.21
CA VAL A 374 -38.11 -5.31 9.71
C VAL A 374 -39.21 -5.66 8.71
N ARG A 375 -39.00 -5.43 7.41
CA ARG A 375 -39.95 -5.80 6.35
C ARG A 375 -40.21 -7.30 6.34
N TRP A 376 -39.15 -8.12 6.31
CA TRP A 376 -39.25 -9.58 6.25
C TRP A 376 -39.99 -10.19 7.46
N ARG A 377 -39.90 -9.57 8.64
CA ARG A 377 -40.67 -10.00 9.82
C ARG A 377 -42.16 -9.70 9.72
N GLN A 378 -42.55 -8.65 8.99
CA GLN A 378 -43.93 -8.22 8.87
C GLN A 378 -44.63 -8.89 7.69
N GLU A 379 -43.92 -9.02 6.57
CA GLU A 379 -44.49 -9.41 5.27
C GLU A 379 -44.06 -10.83 4.85
N GLY A 380 -43.08 -11.42 5.53
CA GLY A 380 -42.36 -12.59 5.05
C GLY A 380 -41.28 -12.21 4.03
N PHE A 381 -40.54 -13.21 3.54
CA PHE A 381 -39.50 -13.04 2.55
C PHE A 381 -39.40 -14.28 1.67
N THR A 382 -38.77 -14.13 0.51
CA THR A 382 -38.46 -15.20 -0.44
C THR A 382 -36.95 -15.42 -0.53
N LYS A 383 -36.54 -16.55 -1.11
CA LYS A 383 -35.12 -16.81 -1.41
C LYS A 383 -34.55 -15.69 -2.29
N GLU A 384 -35.34 -15.23 -3.26
CA GLU A 384 -34.99 -14.19 -4.20
C GLU A 384 -34.81 -12.81 -3.53
N ASP A 385 -35.54 -12.52 -2.44
CA ASP A 385 -35.32 -11.30 -1.65
C ASP A 385 -33.90 -11.27 -1.06
N ILE A 386 -33.47 -12.38 -0.46
CA ILE A 386 -32.12 -12.49 0.13
C ILE A 386 -31.05 -12.44 -0.96
N GLN A 387 -31.27 -13.11 -2.09
CA GLN A 387 -30.32 -13.09 -3.21
C GLN A 387 -30.15 -11.69 -3.81
N ARG A 388 -31.24 -10.93 -3.97
CA ARG A 388 -31.17 -9.51 -4.40
C ARG A 388 -30.36 -8.68 -3.40
N PHE A 389 -30.55 -8.93 -2.11
CA PHE A 389 -29.78 -8.25 -1.07
C PHE A 389 -28.28 -8.59 -1.17
N TYR A 390 -27.92 -9.85 -1.39
CA TYR A 390 -26.53 -10.27 -1.58
C TYR A 390 -25.86 -9.61 -2.78
N THR A 391 -26.52 -9.58 -3.94
CA THR A 391 -25.98 -8.88 -5.13
C THR A 391 -25.72 -7.40 -4.84
N LEU A 392 -26.59 -6.75 -4.07
CA LEU A 392 -26.41 -5.36 -3.69
C LEU A 392 -25.23 -5.18 -2.71
N MET A 393 -25.05 -6.10 -1.77
CA MET A 393 -23.89 -6.07 -0.86
C MET A 393 -22.59 -6.31 -1.61
N ASP A 394 -22.55 -7.27 -2.54
CA ASP A 394 -21.37 -7.54 -3.37
C ASP A 394 -20.93 -6.26 -4.12
N GLN A 395 -21.88 -5.56 -4.75
CA GLN A 395 -21.57 -4.30 -5.45
C GLN A 395 -21.05 -3.23 -4.49
N LYS A 396 -21.80 -2.94 -3.41
CA LYS A 396 -21.45 -1.87 -2.47
C LYS A 396 -20.09 -2.06 -1.81
N VAL A 397 -19.80 -3.29 -1.40
CA VAL A 397 -18.53 -3.63 -0.75
C VAL A 397 -17.40 -3.55 -1.77
N THR A 398 -17.61 -4.01 -3.00
CA THR A 398 -16.61 -3.89 -4.07
C THR A 398 -16.26 -2.44 -4.33
N ASP A 399 -17.26 -1.58 -4.54
CA ASP A 399 -17.09 -0.14 -4.77
C ASP A 399 -16.32 0.53 -3.62
N PHE A 400 -16.66 0.17 -2.38
CA PHE A 400 -16.00 0.70 -1.19
C PHE A 400 -14.50 0.39 -1.16
N TYR A 401 -14.09 -0.86 -1.39
CA TYR A 401 -12.67 -1.21 -1.43
C TYR A 401 -11.93 -0.57 -2.62
N GLU A 402 -12.59 -0.43 -3.78
CA GLU A 402 -12.01 0.27 -4.93
C GLU A 402 -11.82 1.77 -4.67
N GLU A 403 -12.72 2.39 -3.91
CA GLU A 403 -12.57 3.78 -3.47
C GLU A 403 -11.46 3.95 -2.44
N MET A 404 -11.36 3.04 -1.46
CA MET A 404 -10.27 3.03 -0.48
C MET A 404 -8.90 2.89 -1.16
N GLU A 405 -8.80 2.05 -2.19
CA GLU A 405 -7.57 1.87 -2.98
C GLU A 405 -7.18 3.15 -3.72
N ARG A 406 -8.15 3.82 -4.35
CA ARG A 406 -7.92 5.06 -5.12
C ARG A 406 -7.42 6.22 -4.25
N HIS A 407 -7.91 6.31 -3.01
CA HIS A 407 -7.57 7.40 -2.08
C HIS A 407 -6.49 7.02 -1.06
N LYS A 408 -5.71 5.95 -1.31
CA LYS A 408 -4.63 5.55 -0.41
C LYS A 408 -3.63 6.69 -0.19
N PRO A 409 -3.28 7.02 1.07
CA PRO A 409 -2.22 7.99 1.34
C PRO A 409 -0.88 7.47 0.79
N MET A 410 -0.15 8.34 0.07
CA MET A 410 1.14 8.06 -0.57
C MET A 410 2.08 7.35 0.41
N GLN A 411 2.47 6.11 0.09
CA GLN A 411 3.43 5.35 0.89
C GLN A 411 4.86 5.83 0.59
N ALA A 412 5.80 5.68 1.51
CA ALA A 412 7.21 5.77 1.14
C ALA A 412 7.64 4.36 0.70
N SER A 413 7.68 4.07 -0.61
CA SER A 413 8.35 2.85 -1.06
C SER A 413 9.84 2.94 -0.70
N LEU A 414 10.37 1.81 -0.22
CA LEU A 414 11.79 1.63 0.06
C LEU A 414 12.63 1.53 -1.22
N GLU A 415 12.00 1.30 -2.38
CA GLU A 415 12.66 1.18 -3.69
C GLU A 415 11.69 1.63 -4.80
N ILE A 416 12.19 2.40 -5.77
CA ILE A 416 11.50 2.80 -7.00
C ILE A 416 12.37 2.36 -8.18
N LYS A 417 11.83 1.54 -9.08
CA LYS A 417 12.52 1.08 -10.28
C LYS A 417 12.18 1.98 -11.46
N ALA A 418 13.14 2.77 -11.90
CA ALA A 418 12.97 3.74 -12.98
C ALA A 418 13.70 3.30 -14.26
N GLY A 419 12.97 3.31 -15.38
CA GLY A 419 13.50 3.15 -16.72
C GLY A 419 13.67 4.49 -17.42
N VAL A 420 14.84 4.76 -18.01
CA VAL A 420 15.02 5.90 -18.92
C VAL A 420 14.98 5.40 -20.36
N PHE A 421 14.04 5.92 -21.15
CA PHE A 421 13.84 5.47 -22.52
C PHE A 421 15.02 5.85 -23.42
N ASN A 422 15.46 4.90 -24.23
CA ASN A 422 16.51 5.07 -25.23
C ASN A 422 16.08 4.44 -26.56
N LYS A 423 15.99 5.27 -27.59
CA LYS A 423 15.73 4.85 -28.98
C LYS A 423 16.97 4.36 -29.74
N ASN A 424 18.00 3.90 -29.03
CA ASN A 424 19.28 3.42 -29.54
C ASN A 424 20.29 4.51 -30.00
N GLY A 425 20.49 5.56 -29.21
CA GLY A 425 21.75 6.34 -29.25
C GLY A 425 21.70 7.79 -29.71
N ASP A 426 20.54 8.39 -29.97
CA ASP A 426 20.46 9.85 -30.09
C ASP A 426 20.45 10.48 -28.70
N SER A 427 21.18 11.59 -28.54
CA SER A 427 21.27 12.36 -27.29
C SER A 427 21.73 11.56 -26.06
N PRO A 428 22.87 10.82 -26.12
CA PRO A 428 23.35 9.99 -25.01
C PRO A 428 23.53 10.76 -23.70
N TYR A 429 23.88 12.05 -23.78
CA TYR A 429 24.03 12.89 -22.59
C TYR A 429 22.70 13.24 -21.91
N CYS A 430 21.57 13.31 -22.63
CA CYS A 430 20.27 13.52 -22.01
C CYS A 430 19.85 12.27 -21.23
N ILE A 431 20.15 11.09 -21.77
CA ILE A 431 19.94 9.81 -21.07
C ILE A 431 20.80 9.75 -19.81
N THR A 432 22.10 10.05 -19.91
CA THR A 432 23.00 10.12 -18.75
C THR A 432 22.51 11.13 -17.71
N ASP A 433 22.10 12.32 -18.12
CA ASP A 433 21.64 13.35 -17.18
C ASP A 433 20.38 12.91 -16.43
N ALA A 434 19.43 12.27 -17.12
CA ALA A 434 18.23 11.72 -16.49
C ALA A 434 18.54 10.57 -15.51
N LEU A 435 19.40 9.62 -15.91
CA LEU A 435 19.82 8.51 -15.05
C LEU A 435 20.51 9.02 -13.78
N GLU A 436 21.46 9.94 -13.93
CA GLU A 436 22.23 10.48 -12.82
C GLU A 436 21.39 11.43 -11.94
N ALA A 437 20.40 12.14 -12.50
CA ALA A 437 19.49 12.96 -11.71
C ALA A 437 18.54 12.08 -10.86
N LEU A 438 18.00 11.00 -11.43
CA LEU A 438 17.20 10.02 -10.68
C LEU A 438 18.02 9.38 -9.55
N ALA A 439 19.30 9.07 -9.80
CA ALA A 439 20.21 8.48 -8.82
C ALA A 439 20.63 9.40 -7.66
N ILE A 440 20.19 10.66 -7.63
CA ILE A 440 20.32 11.53 -6.44
C ILE A 440 19.50 10.96 -5.28
N ASP A 441 18.41 10.25 -5.57
CA ASP A 441 17.61 9.56 -4.58
C ASP A 441 18.09 8.11 -4.42
N PRO A 442 18.62 7.72 -3.26
CA PRO A 442 19.21 6.39 -3.08
C PRO A 442 18.20 5.25 -3.14
N ALA A 443 16.90 5.53 -3.04
CA ALA A 443 15.86 4.52 -3.21
C ALA A 443 15.47 4.31 -4.68
N ILE A 444 15.94 5.15 -5.61
CA ILE A 444 15.62 5.01 -7.04
C ILE A 444 16.71 4.21 -7.73
N THR A 445 16.38 3.00 -8.17
CA THR A 445 17.24 2.20 -9.04
C THR A 445 16.93 2.53 -10.50
N THR A 446 17.96 2.72 -11.31
CA THR A 446 17.79 3.20 -12.69
C THR A 446 18.37 2.22 -13.71
N ARG A 447 17.70 2.10 -14.86
CA ARG A 447 18.25 1.42 -16.04
C ARG A 447 17.76 2.03 -17.33
N VAL A 448 18.47 1.77 -18.42
CA VAL A 448 18.03 2.14 -19.76
C VAL A 448 16.97 1.16 -20.25
N VAL A 449 15.94 1.65 -20.93
CA VAL A 449 14.84 0.86 -21.49
C VAL A 449 14.69 1.17 -22.97
N SER A 450 14.57 0.12 -23.79
CA SER A 450 14.30 0.25 -25.22
C SER A 450 12.83 0.00 -25.56
N ALA A 451 12.42 0.35 -26.79
CA ALA A 451 11.11 -0.03 -27.31
C ALA A 451 10.90 -1.56 -27.30
N ALA A 452 11.97 -2.34 -27.53
CA ALA A 452 11.90 -3.80 -27.48
C ALA A 452 11.61 -4.32 -26.07
N ASP A 453 12.13 -3.67 -25.03
CA ASP A 453 11.86 -4.05 -23.64
C ASP A 453 10.41 -3.77 -23.24
N ILE A 454 9.87 -2.63 -23.66
CA ILE A 454 8.45 -2.26 -23.47
C ILE A 454 7.56 -3.28 -24.17
N MET A 455 7.83 -3.57 -25.45
CA MET A 455 7.02 -4.50 -26.24
C MET A 455 7.12 -5.95 -25.76
N SER A 456 8.26 -6.38 -25.22
CA SER A 456 8.43 -7.74 -24.72
C SER A 456 8.01 -7.93 -23.26
N GLY A 457 7.44 -6.91 -22.60
CA GLY A 457 7.08 -6.95 -21.17
C GLY A 457 8.27 -6.94 -20.20
N ARG A 458 9.49 -6.69 -20.68
CA ARG A 458 10.69 -6.55 -19.83
C ARG A 458 10.74 -5.21 -19.11
N ALA A 459 9.81 -4.29 -19.39
CA ALA A 459 9.64 -3.03 -18.68
C ALA A 459 8.50 -3.10 -17.64
N ASP A 460 7.78 -4.21 -17.54
CA ASP A 460 6.60 -4.35 -16.67
C ASP A 460 6.96 -4.38 -15.16
N ASP A 461 8.22 -4.63 -14.83
CA ASP A 461 8.74 -4.59 -13.45
C ASP A 461 9.12 -3.19 -12.97
N LEU A 462 8.98 -2.17 -13.84
CA LEU A 462 9.30 -0.78 -13.51
C LEU A 462 8.11 -0.08 -12.86
N ASP A 463 8.41 0.84 -11.95
CA ASP A 463 7.43 1.75 -11.36
C ASP A 463 7.31 3.04 -12.17
N LEU A 464 8.36 3.41 -12.91
CA LEU A 464 8.49 4.67 -13.64
C LEU A 464 9.16 4.47 -15.00
N ILE A 465 8.62 5.09 -16.06
CA ILE A 465 9.34 5.34 -17.31
C ILE A 465 9.56 6.85 -17.49
N LEU A 466 10.80 7.24 -17.78
CA LEU A 466 11.18 8.62 -18.08
C LEU A 466 11.59 8.73 -19.56
N PHE A 467 10.93 9.64 -20.28
CA PHE A 467 11.31 10.09 -21.62
C PHE A 467 12.20 11.34 -21.51
N PRO A 468 13.50 11.22 -21.84
CA PRO A 468 14.45 12.31 -21.65
C PRO A 468 14.30 13.39 -22.74
N GLY A 469 15.14 14.43 -22.68
CA GLY A 469 15.30 15.36 -23.80
C GLY A 469 15.91 14.66 -25.03
N GLY A 470 15.64 15.19 -26.22
CA GLY A 470 15.97 14.51 -27.47
C GLY A 470 15.10 14.99 -28.62
N GLY A 471 14.52 14.06 -29.37
CA GLY A 471 13.66 14.37 -30.51
C GLY A 471 12.35 13.62 -30.40
N GLY A 472 11.28 14.30 -29.95
CA GLY A 472 10.02 13.64 -29.57
C GLY A 472 9.39 12.81 -30.69
N ARG A 473 9.35 13.32 -31.92
CA ARG A 473 8.88 12.57 -33.11
C ARG A 473 9.72 11.33 -33.40
N SER A 474 11.02 11.40 -33.12
CA SER A 474 11.92 10.27 -33.38
C SER A 474 11.88 9.24 -32.25
N GLU A 475 11.65 9.65 -31.01
CA GLU A 475 11.42 8.73 -29.88
C GLU A 475 10.10 7.98 -30.01
N THR A 476 9.01 8.69 -30.31
CA THR A 476 7.70 8.07 -30.60
C THR A 476 7.76 7.21 -31.86
N GLY A 477 8.46 7.66 -32.90
CA GLY A 477 8.72 6.85 -34.09
C GLY A 477 9.49 5.56 -33.80
N SER A 478 10.44 5.58 -32.86
CA SER A 478 11.15 4.36 -32.43
C SER A 478 10.29 3.45 -31.56
N LEU A 479 9.34 4.02 -30.81
CA LEU A 479 8.42 3.26 -29.97
C LEU A 479 7.32 2.59 -30.82
N GLY A 480 6.88 3.25 -31.89
CA GLY A 480 5.79 2.81 -32.76
C GLY A 480 4.42 2.95 -32.09
N GLU A 481 3.35 2.84 -32.88
CA GLU A 481 1.96 2.99 -32.39
C GLU A 481 1.63 1.99 -31.28
N GLN A 482 1.99 0.72 -31.47
CA GLN A 482 1.77 -0.32 -30.46
C GLN A 482 2.56 -0.09 -29.17
N GLY A 483 3.79 0.42 -29.29
CA GLY A 483 4.60 0.74 -28.10
C GLY A 483 4.02 1.94 -27.34
N MET A 484 3.51 2.94 -28.05
CA MET A 484 2.82 4.09 -27.44
C MET A 484 1.57 3.63 -26.70
N GLU A 485 0.71 2.84 -27.33
CA GLU A 485 -0.48 2.24 -26.69
C GLU A 485 -0.09 1.42 -25.46
N ARG A 486 0.98 0.63 -25.54
CA ARG A 486 1.47 -0.17 -24.43
C ARG A 486 1.89 0.69 -23.23
N VAL A 487 2.60 1.78 -23.46
CA VAL A 487 2.98 2.72 -22.38
C VAL A 487 1.74 3.37 -21.77
N VAL A 488 0.77 3.79 -22.60
CA VAL A 488 -0.50 4.34 -22.11
C VAL A 488 -1.20 3.34 -21.19
N GLN A 489 -1.32 2.06 -21.59
CA GLN A 489 -1.92 1.01 -20.76
C GLN A 489 -1.16 0.76 -19.45
N LEU A 490 0.18 0.73 -19.49
CA LEU A 490 1.00 0.59 -18.28
C LEU A 490 0.73 1.72 -17.28
N VAL A 491 0.58 2.95 -17.77
CA VAL A 491 0.23 4.09 -16.92
C VAL A 491 -1.22 3.98 -16.43
N THR A 492 -2.19 3.85 -17.34
CA THR A 492 -3.61 3.98 -16.99
C THR A 492 -4.19 2.79 -16.25
N GLU A 493 -3.67 1.58 -16.47
CA GLU A 493 -4.22 0.33 -15.93
C GLU A 493 -3.31 -0.31 -14.86
N LYS A 494 -1.98 -0.16 -14.99
CA LYS A 494 -1.01 -0.77 -14.06
C LYS A 494 -0.45 0.20 -13.03
N GLY A 495 -0.80 1.47 -13.10
CA GLY A 495 -0.36 2.46 -12.12
C GLY A 495 1.08 2.94 -12.27
N MET A 496 1.71 2.68 -13.42
CA MET A 496 3.07 3.13 -13.70
C MET A 496 3.13 4.66 -13.77
N GLY A 497 4.16 5.26 -13.18
CA GLY A 497 4.47 6.67 -13.35
C GLY A 497 5.15 6.95 -14.69
N VAL A 498 4.95 8.14 -15.26
CA VAL A 498 5.70 8.57 -16.45
C VAL A 498 6.18 10.02 -16.33
N ILE A 499 7.43 10.29 -16.70
CA ILE A 499 8.00 11.65 -16.74
C ILE A 499 8.47 11.98 -18.14
N GLY A 500 8.15 13.17 -18.63
CA GLY A 500 8.64 13.71 -19.89
C GLY A 500 9.45 14.98 -19.67
N ILE A 501 10.69 15.03 -20.16
CA ILE A 501 11.56 16.21 -20.08
C ILE A 501 11.80 16.77 -21.48
N CYS A 502 11.51 18.05 -21.71
CA CYS A 502 11.69 18.74 -22.99
C CYS A 502 11.01 17.97 -24.15
N ALA A 503 11.77 17.25 -24.97
CA ALA A 503 11.23 16.37 -26.00
C ALA A 503 10.27 15.31 -25.42
N GLY A 504 10.61 14.71 -24.28
CA GLY A 504 9.71 13.82 -23.56
C GLY A 504 8.42 14.52 -23.12
N ALA A 505 8.45 15.81 -22.81
CA ALA A 505 7.22 16.56 -22.50
C ALA A 505 6.32 16.70 -23.74
N TYR A 506 6.87 16.90 -24.94
CA TYR A 506 6.09 16.82 -26.19
C TYR A 506 5.42 15.45 -26.35
N ILE A 507 6.14 14.36 -26.06
CA ILE A 507 5.61 12.99 -26.16
C ILE A 507 4.40 12.80 -25.25
N LEU A 508 4.34 13.44 -24.09
CA LEU A 508 3.21 13.31 -23.16
C LEU A 508 1.99 14.16 -23.53
N THR A 509 2.13 15.15 -24.41
CA THR A 509 1.01 16.03 -24.80
C THR A 509 -0.09 15.31 -25.57
N LYS A 510 -1.24 15.97 -25.71
CA LYS A 510 -2.27 15.63 -26.69
C LYS A 510 -2.31 16.69 -27.79
N THR A 511 -1.29 16.68 -28.64
CA THR A 511 -1.11 17.72 -29.65
C THR A 511 -1.61 17.24 -31.03
N PRO A 512 -2.49 17.99 -31.71
CA PRO A 512 -2.94 17.65 -33.05
C PRO A 512 -1.78 17.41 -34.03
N ASP A 513 -1.88 16.36 -34.85
CA ASP A 513 -0.89 15.97 -35.86
C ASP A 513 0.55 15.73 -35.32
N TYR A 514 0.66 15.44 -34.02
CA TYR A 514 1.90 15.05 -33.36
C TYR A 514 1.76 13.65 -32.76
N PRO A 515 2.69 12.72 -33.00
CA PRO A 515 2.67 11.40 -32.36
C PRO A 515 2.97 11.56 -30.87
N SER A 516 2.02 11.19 -30.01
CA SER A 516 2.11 11.41 -28.57
C SER A 516 1.29 10.40 -27.78
N LEU A 517 1.56 10.30 -26.48
CA LEU A 517 0.86 9.43 -25.53
C LEU A 517 -0.44 10.07 -25.00
N GLY A 518 -0.58 11.40 -25.06
CA GLY A 518 -1.82 12.08 -24.63
C GLY A 518 -2.10 11.98 -23.12
N LEU A 519 -1.06 12.00 -22.29
CA LEU A 519 -1.14 11.78 -20.84
C LEU A 519 -1.05 13.07 -20.02
N SER A 520 -0.52 14.17 -20.55
CA SER A 520 -0.24 15.37 -19.75
C SER A 520 -1.42 16.32 -19.54
N GLY A 521 -2.58 16.08 -20.18
CA GLY A 521 -3.69 17.04 -20.17
C GLY A 521 -3.46 18.34 -20.97
N ALA A 522 -2.27 18.51 -21.54
CA ALA A 522 -1.86 19.71 -22.27
C ALA A 522 -1.62 19.41 -23.75
N GLU A 523 -1.73 20.44 -24.59
CA GLU A 523 -1.28 20.44 -25.99
C GLU A 523 -0.11 21.43 -26.16
N ALA A 524 0.79 21.12 -27.09
CA ALA A 524 1.88 21.99 -27.47
C ALA A 524 1.47 22.87 -28.65
N ILE A 525 1.60 24.18 -28.50
CA ILE A 525 1.38 25.15 -29.57
C ILE A 525 2.69 25.58 -30.22
N ASP A 526 2.59 26.22 -31.38
CA ASP A 526 3.72 26.83 -32.09
C ASP A 526 4.86 25.84 -32.45
N ILE A 527 4.48 24.57 -32.72
CA ILE A 527 5.42 23.49 -33.07
C ILE A 527 6.29 23.85 -34.30
N ALA A 528 5.76 24.67 -35.21
CA ALA A 528 6.51 25.14 -36.38
C ALA A 528 7.74 25.99 -36.03
N HIS A 529 7.81 26.52 -34.80
CA HIS A 529 8.89 27.34 -34.27
C HIS A 529 9.48 26.74 -32.98
N ASP A 530 9.55 25.41 -32.89
CA ASP A 530 10.16 24.71 -31.75
C ASP A 530 11.63 25.13 -31.52
N HIS A 531 12.40 25.31 -32.59
CA HIS A 531 13.73 25.93 -32.59
C HIS A 531 13.64 27.46 -32.42
N ARG A 532 13.11 27.91 -31.27
CA ARG A 532 12.99 29.34 -30.88
C ARG A 532 14.15 29.89 -30.06
N GLY A 533 14.96 29.02 -29.49
CA GLY A 533 16.17 29.41 -28.77
C GLY A 533 16.36 28.67 -27.46
N HIS A 534 17.42 29.08 -26.75
CA HIS A 534 17.94 28.37 -25.60
C HIS A 534 18.43 29.37 -24.55
N GLY A 535 18.56 28.90 -23.32
CA GLY A 535 19.17 29.69 -22.26
C GLY A 535 18.86 29.17 -20.87
N LEU A 536 19.34 29.92 -19.88
CA LEU A 536 18.93 29.79 -18.49
C LEU A 536 17.71 30.70 -18.27
N VAL A 537 16.53 30.09 -18.18
CA VAL A 537 15.23 30.78 -18.12
C VAL A 537 14.71 30.89 -16.70
N LYS A 538 13.81 31.85 -16.49
CA LYS A 538 13.09 32.10 -15.24
C LYS A 538 11.81 31.29 -15.19
N PHE A 539 11.51 30.75 -14.01
CA PHE A 539 10.20 30.20 -13.68
C PHE A 539 9.85 30.50 -12.22
N SER A 540 8.57 30.34 -11.86
CA SER A 540 8.08 30.47 -10.48
C SER A 540 7.18 29.29 -10.13
N LEU A 541 7.11 28.95 -8.83
CA LEU A 541 6.18 27.92 -8.36
C LEU A 541 4.76 28.48 -8.16
N THR A 542 3.76 27.67 -8.53
CA THR A 542 2.37 27.87 -8.13
C THR A 542 2.19 27.51 -6.64
N PRO A 543 1.05 27.82 -5.99
CA PRO A 543 0.79 27.37 -4.62
C PRO A 543 0.97 25.85 -4.44
N GLN A 544 0.43 25.06 -5.37
CA GLN A 544 0.60 23.60 -5.40
C GLN A 544 2.06 23.20 -5.60
N GLY A 545 2.80 23.93 -6.45
CA GLY A 545 4.24 23.75 -6.59
C GLY A 545 5.00 23.97 -5.28
N LYS A 546 4.65 25.00 -4.51
CA LYS A 546 5.32 25.30 -3.22
C LYS A 546 5.08 24.20 -2.18
N GLU A 547 3.92 23.57 -2.19
CA GLU A 547 3.62 22.42 -1.30
C GLU A 547 4.49 21.20 -1.65
N LEU A 548 4.72 20.93 -2.94
CA LEU A 548 5.50 19.78 -3.41
C LEU A 548 7.02 20.02 -3.44
N PHE A 549 7.44 21.29 -3.52
CA PHE A 549 8.83 21.75 -3.51
C PHE A 549 9.07 22.79 -2.40
N PRO A 550 8.94 22.42 -1.11
CA PRO A 550 9.13 23.34 0.01
C PRO A 550 10.53 23.97 0.04
N GLU A 551 11.54 23.29 -0.50
CA GLU A 551 12.92 23.80 -0.61
C GLU A 551 13.04 25.05 -1.50
N LEU A 552 12.04 25.28 -2.35
CA LEU A 552 11.99 26.38 -3.31
C LEU A 552 10.87 27.40 -2.96
N ALA A 553 10.03 27.13 -1.96
CA ALA A 553 8.79 27.86 -1.72
C ALA A 553 8.95 29.36 -1.40
N GLU A 554 10.06 29.71 -0.75
CA GLU A 554 10.41 31.09 -0.36
C GLU A 554 11.01 31.92 -1.50
N ARG A 555 11.26 31.31 -2.67
CA ARG A 555 11.85 32.01 -3.82
C ARG A 555 10.76 32.39 -4.83
N GLU A 556 10.74 33.67 -5.18
CA GLU A 556 9.83 34.18 -6.21
C GLU A 556 10.29 33.79 -7.63
N ILE A 557 11.60 33.80 -7.87
CA ILE A 557 12.20 33.52 -9.18
C ILE A 557 13.22 32.38 -9.04
N LEU A 558 13.08 31.39 -9.91
CA LEU A 558 13.93 30.22 -10.03
C LEU A 558 14.48 30.14 -11.45
N TYR A 559 15.56 29.38 -11.64
CA TYR A 559 16.26 29.27 -12.91
C TYR A 559 16.45 27.82 -13.34
N SER A 560 16.27 27.53 -14.62
CA SER A 560 16.56 26.22 -15.21
C SER A 560 16.97 26.38 -16.67
N GLN A 561 17.83 25.47 -17.16
CA GLN A 561 18.17 25.43 -18.57
C GLN A 561 16.92 25.14 -19.40
N TYR A 562 16.81 25.78 -20.55
CA TYR A 562 15.75 25.57 -21.54
C TYR A 562 16.41 25.41 -22.91
N TYR A 563 16.01 24.35 -23.61
CA TYR A 563 16.45 24.01 -24.95
C TYR A 563 15.22 23.53 -25.73
N GLU A 564 14.41 24.47 -26.24
CA GLU A 564 13.33 24.16 -27.21
C GLU A 564 12.20 23.29 -26.65
N GLY A 565 11.99 23.32 -25.33
CA GLY A 565 10.86 22.65 -24.70
C GLY A 565 9.50 23.18 -25.20
N PRO A 566 8.43 22.38 -25.07
CA PRO A 566 7.12 22.71 -25.61
C PRO A 566 6.50 23.95 -24.96
N VAL A 567 5.77 24.72 -25.77
CA VAL A 567 4.88 25.77 -25.26
C VAL A 567 3.53 25.14 -24.96
N LEU A 568 3.24 24.92 -23.68
CA LEU A 568 2.07 24.16 -23.25
C LEU A 568 0.85 25.06 -23.00
N ILE A 569 -0.32 24.58 -23.43
CA ILE A 569 -1.63 25.10 -23.03
C ILE A 569 -2.55 23.92 -22.68
N GLU A 570 -3.69 24.20 -22.04
CA GLU A 570 -4.72 23.19 -21.79
C GLU A 570 -5.23 22.62 -23.13
N ALA A 571 -5.22 21.29 -23.26
CA ALA A 571 -5.73 20.61 -24.45
C ALA A 571 -7.26 20.68 -24.48
N THR A 572 -7.82 21.01 -25.65
CA THR A 572 -9.28 21.16 -25.79
C THR A 572 -10.06 19.85 -25.73
N ASP A 573 -9.41 18.71 -25.99
CA ASP A 573 -10.06 17.40 -26.12
C ASP A 573 -9.41 16.30 -25.23
N SER A 574 -8.65 16.67 -24.21
CA SER A 574 -8.03 15.70 -23.30
C SER A 574 -9.03 15.15 -22.26
N PRO A 575 -9.05 13.83 -21.98
CA PRO A 575 -9.80 13.28 -20.85
C PRO A 575 -9.14 13.58 -19.49
N TRP A 576 -7.90 14.06 -19.50
CA TRP A 576 -7.09 14.36 -18.32
C TRP A 576 -6.97 15.85 -18.09
N LYS A 577 -6.93 16.25 -16.81
CA LYS A 577 -6.64 17.62 -16.36
C LYS A 577 -5.35 17.65 -15.56
N TYR A 578 -4.46 18.58 -15.92
CA TYR A 578 -3.21 18.75 -15.19
C TYR A 578 -3.37 19.67 -13.98
N THR A 579 -2.46 19.50 -13.03
CA THR A 579 -2.12 20.50 -12.02
C THR A 579 -0.80 21.16 -12.41
N GLU A 580 -0.80 22.48 -12.55
CA GLU A 580 0.40 23.26 -12.82
C GLU A 580 1.20 23.46 -11.52
N LEU A 581 2.47 23.04 -11.52
CA LEU A 581 3.38 23.20 -10.38
C LEU A 581 4.31 24.40 -10.55
N ALA A 582 4.62 24.77 -11.79
CA ALA A 582 5.48 25.89 -12.09
C ALA A 582 5.07 26.59 -13.38
N THR A 583 5.29 27.91 -13.42
CA THR A 583 5.00 28.78 -14.57
C THR A 583 6.30 29.37 -15.12
N MET A 584 6.48 29.30 -16.43
CA MET A 584 7.60 29.92 -17.14
C MET A 584 7.40 31.43 -17.20
N LEU A 585 8.43 32.19 -16.82
CA LEU A 585 8.39 33.65 -16.79
C LEU A 585 9.18 34.29 -17.94
N SER A 586 10.12 33.55 -18.52
CA SER A 586 10.92 34.00 -19.67
C SER A 586 10.16 33.90 -20.98
N ASP A 587 10.39 34.87 -21.86
CA ASP A 587 9.94 34.84 -23.24
C ASP A 587 11.14 34.57 -24.18
N VAL A 588 11.26 33.35 -24.70
CA VAL A 588 12.41 32.90 -25.49
C VAL A 588 12.09 32.93 -26.98
N HIS A 589 12.59 33.92 -27.72
CA HIS A 589 12.36 34.10 -29.16
C HIS A 589 13.65 34.56 -29.89
N LEU A 590 14.76 33.85 -29.66
CA LEU A 590 16.08 34.24 -30.16
C LEU A 590 16.30 33.97 -31.66
N VAL A 591 15.45 33.13 -32.25
CA VAL A 591 15.55 32.71 -33.64
C VAL A 591 14.65 33.59 -34.51
N GLU A 592 15.20 34.03 -35.64
CA GLU A 592 14.50 34.89 -36.59
C GLU A 592 13.22 34.23 -37.09
N GLY A 593 12.10 34.95 -37.04
CA GLY A 593 10.79 34.46 -37.41
C GLY A 593 9.97 33.86 -36.27
N THR A 594 10.54 33.69 -35.07
CA THR A 594 9.79 33.16 -33.93
C THR A 594 8.97 34.24 -33.23
N PRO A 595 7.69 33.99 -32.88
CA PRO A 595 6.84 34.99 -32.26
C PRO A 595 7.23 35.27 -30.81
N GLU A 596 7.20 36.56 -30.45
CA GLU A 596 7.32 37.08 -29.08
C GLU A 596 6.09 36.71 -28.23
N ASN A 597 6.27 36.73 -26.92
CA ASN A 597 5.27 36.47 -25.87
C ASN A 597 4.59 35.10 -25.95
N MET A 598 5.36 34.07 -26.30
CA MET A 598 4.84 32.72 -26.45
C MET A 598 5.12 31.82 -25.25
N THR A 599 6.35 31.85 -24.72
CA THR A 599 6.78 30.95 -23.64
C THR A 599 6.48 31.51 -22.25
N ASN A 600 6.36 32.84 -22.11
CA ASN A 600 6.04 33.48 -20.84
C ASN A 600 4.59 33.24 -20.41
N ASN A 601 4.37 33.11 -19.10
CA ASN A 601 3.08 32.80 -18.49
C ASN A 601 2.48 31.49 -19.00
N ARG A 602 3.34 30.51 -19.30
CA ARG A 602 2.94 29.15 -19.69
C ARG A 602 3.40 28.14 -18.65
N PRO A 603 2.77 26.96 -18.58
CA PRO A 603 3.21 25.93 -17.67
C PRO A 603 4.65 25.49 -17.96
N PHE A 604 5.42 25.34 -16.89
CA PHE A 604 6.82 24.89 -16.91
C PHE A 604 6.97 23.48 -16.33
N ILE A 605 6.24 23.17 -15.26
CA ILE A 605 6.13 21.83 -14.66
C ILE A 605 4.64 21.52 -14.46
N LEU A 606 4.22 20.36 -14.95
CA LEU A 606 2.86 19.84 -14.85
C LEU A 606 2.87 18.46 -14.21
N VAL A 607 1.81 18.12 -13.48
CA VAL A 607 1.49 16.74 -13.10
C VAL A 607 0.04 16.41 -13.42
N THR A 608 -0.25 15.17 -13.81
CA THR A 608 -1.59 14.75 -14.26
C THR A 608 -1.89 13.36 -13.77
N GLU A 609 -3.06 13.14 -13.16
CA GLU A 609 -3.54 11.80 -12.83
C GLU A 609 -4.08 11.11 -14.09
N ASN A 610 -3.67 9.87 -14.31
CA ASN A 610 -3.97 9.10 -15.51
C ASN A 610 -4.46 7.70 -15.13
N GLY A 611 -5.76 7.55 -14.86
CA GLY A 611 -6.33 6.28 -14.41
C GLY A 611 -5.69 5.81 -13.10
N ALA A 612 -5.08 4.62 -13.10
CA ALA A 612 -4.33 4.11 -11.96
C ALA A 612 -3.00 4.84 -11.72
N GLY A 613 -2.38 5.42 -12.76
CA GLY A 613 -1.05 6.03 -12.74
C GLY A 613 -1.06 7.56 -12.76
N MET A 614 0.11 8.15 -13.01
CA MET A 614 0.30 9.59 -13.03
C MET A 614 1.45 9.97 -13.98
N SER A 615 1.35 11.16 -14.58
CA SER A 615 2.40 11.70 -15.44
C SER A 615 2.93 13.05 -14.93
N ALA A 616 4.17 13.38 -15.28
CA ALA A 616 4.74 14.71 -15.11
C ALA A 616 5.42 15.19 -16.39
N SER A 617 5.24 16.47 -16.72
CA SER A 617 5.92 17.11 -17.85
C SER A 617 6.77 18.27 -17.36
N VAL A 618 8.02 18.34 -17.82
CA VAL A 618 8.96 19.42 -17.52
C VAL A 618 9.45 20.02 -18.83
N VAL A 619 9.19 21.31 -19.03
CA VAL A 619 9.53 22.01 -20.29
C VAL A 619 11.04 22.30 -20.37
N GLY A 620 11.68 22.62 -19.25
CA GLY A 620 13.13 22.85 -19.18
C GLY A 620 13.94 21.58 -18.90
N HIS A 621 15.20 21.79 -18.50
CA HIS A 621 16.19 20.76 -18.22
C HIS A 621 16.76 20.89 -16.80
N PRO A 622 15.96 20.68 -15.74
CA PRO A 622 16.49 20.69 -14.37
C PRO A 622 17.54 19.58 -14.16
N GLU A 623 17.45 18.44 -14.86
CA GLU A 623 18.43 17.35 -14.84
C GLU A 623 19.82 17.76 -15.32
N SER A 624 19.91 18.81 -16.13
CA SER A 624 21.17 19.42 -16.60
C SER A 624 21.46 20.78 -15.93
N THR A 625 20.65 21.23 -14.98
CA THR A 625 20.82 22.52 -14.29
C THR A 625 21.46 22.30 -12.91
N PRO A 626 22.71 22.74 -12.68
CA PRO A 626 23.35 22.63 -11.37
C PRO A 626 22.47 23.21 -10.25
N GLY A 627 22.32 22.48 -9.15
CA GLY A 627 21.49 22.87 -8.00
C GLY A 627 20.00 22.55 -8.13
N MET A 628 19.53 22.10 -9.30
CA MET A 628 18.12 21.82 -9.59
C MET A 628 17.86 20.37 -10.04
N ARG A 629 18.89 19.55 -10.19
CA ARG A 629 18.79 18.16 -10.69
C ARG A 629 17.87 17.28 -9.85
N TRP A 630 17.81 17.54 -8.55
CA TRP A 630 16.96 16.86 -7.57
C TRP A 630 15.44 17.02 -7.83
N ILE A 631 15.02 17.96 -8.69
CA ILE A 631 13.62 18.08 -9.10
C ILE A 631 13.13 16.79 -9.78
N ILE A 632 13.99 16.12 -10.56
CA ILE A 632 13.61 14.88 -11.27
C ILE A 632 13.25 13.73 -10.32
N PRO A 633 14.09 13.33 -9.35
CA PRO A 633 13.71 12.28 -8.41
C PRO A 633 12.54 12.71 -7.50
N ARG A 634 12.37 14.01 -7.21
CA ARG A 634 11.15 14.51 -6.53
C ARG A 634 9.90 14.23 -7.35
N LEU A 635 9.93 14.53 -8.65
CA LEU A 635 8.84 14.22 -9.57
C LEU A 635 8.63 12.72 -9.72
N ALA A 636 9.70 11.91 -9.73
CA ALA A 636 9.61 10.46 -9.74
C ALA A 636 8.82 9.92 -8.55
N ARG A 637 9.09 10.43 -7.34
CA ARG A 637 8.29 10.09 -6.15
C ARG A 637 6.83 10.51 -6.30
N ILE A 638 6.58 11.73 -6.78
CA ILE A 638 5.21 12.23 -6.98
C ILE A 638 4.42 11.33 -7.95
N VAL A 639 4.95 11.05 -9.14
CA VAL A 639 4.22 10.27 -10.17
C VAL A 639 4.09 8.79 -9.85
N THR A 640 4.94 8.27 -8.96
CA THR A 640 4.82 6.90 -8.43
C THR A 640 4.01 6.84 -7.14
N LYS A 641 3.34 7.95 -6.76
CA LYS A 641 2.53 8.08 -5.54
C LYS A 641 3.32 7.76 -4.27
N ASN A 642 4.61 8.09 -4.28
CA ASN A 642 5.53 7.92 -3.17
C ASN A 642 5.78 9.23 -2.41
N ARG A 643 5.80 9.17 -1.07
CA ARG A 643 6.01 10.37 -0.23
C ARG A 643 7.32 11.09 -0.61
N PRO A 644 7.30 12.41 -0.85
CA PRO A 644 8.51 13.21 -1.01
C PRO A 644 9.47 13.12 0.18
N ILE A 645 10.78 13.09 -0.08
CA ILE A 645 11.84 13.10 0.93
C ILE A 645 12.72 14.34 0.76
N PRO A 646 13.34 14.88 1.83
CA PRO A 646 14.36 15.92 1.69
C PRO A 646 15.62 15.36 1.00
N TYR A 647 16.28 16.18 0.19
CA TYR A 647 17.57 15.84 -0.43
C TYR A 647 18.72 16.61 0.23
N HIS A 648 19.94 16.08 0.08
CA HIS A 648 21.12 16.69 0.68
C HIS A 648 21.36 18.10 0.11
N LYS A 649 21.80 19.04 0.97
CA LYS A 649 22.07 20.45 0.60
C LYS A 649 23.15 20.64 -0.49
N LEU A 650 23.94 19.61 -0.78
CA LEU A 650 24.89 19.64 -1.89
C LEU A 650 24.22 19.43 -3.26
N ALA A 651 23.04 18.80 -3.30
CA ALA A 651 22.23 18.65 -4.51
C ALA A 651 21.20 19.77 -4.65
N VAL A 652 20.67 20.28 -3.53
CA VAL A 652 19.67 21.36 -3.51
C VAL A 652 20.35 22.72 -3.35
N ARG A 653 20.67 23.37 -4.47
CA ARG A 653 21.42 24.64 -4.51
C ARG A 653 20.77 25.69 -5.43
N PRO A 654 19.50 26.08 -5.19
CA PRO A 654 18.78 27.03 -6.06
C PRO A 654 19.40 28.43 -6.09
N GLU A 655 20.34 28.76 -5.20
CA GLU A 655 21.09 30.02 -5.15
C GLU A 655 22.19 30.16 -6.20
N ILE A 656 22.59 29.09 -6.88
CA ILE A 656 23.70 29.14 -7.85
C ILE A 656 23.42 30.15 -8.96
N HIS A 657 22.16 30.24 -9.38
CA HIS A 657 21.72 31.10 -10.45
C HIS A 657 20.88 32.25 -9.91
N THR A 658 21.23 33.48 -10.31
CA THR A 658 20.60 34.71 -9.82
C THR A 658 20.06 35.59 -10.94
N GLN A 659 20.37 35.28 -12.20
CA GLN A 659 19.97 36.07 -13.37
C GLN A 659 19.67 35.17 -14.57
N GLU A 660 18.77 35.66 -15.43
CA GLU A 660 18.45 35.05 -16.71
C GLU A 660 19.61 35.18 -17.69
N MET A 661 19.82 34.16 -18.52
CA MET A 661 20.85 34.17 -19.55
C MET A 661 20.35 33.50 -20.82
N LEU A 662 19.87 34.31 -21.77
CA LEU A 662 19.46 33.83 -23.09
C LEU A 662 20.67 33.70 -24.03
N TYR A 663 20.79 32.58 -24.75
CA TYR A 663 21.96 32.25 -25.58
C TYR A 663 21.89 32.95 -26.94
N THR A 664 22.06 34.27 -26.92
CA THR A 664 22.12 35.10 -28.12
C THR A 664 23.26 34.67 -29.05
N LYS A 665 23.24 35.14 -30.31
CA LYS A 665 24.33 34.92 -31.27
C LYS A 665 25.69 35.37 -30.72
N GLU A 666 25.74 36.39 -29.87
CA GLU A 666 26.97 36.84 -29.23
C GLU A 666 27.45 35.84 -28.18
N GLU A 667 26.55 35.39 -27.31
CA GLU A 667 26.87 34.43 -26.25
C GLU A 667 27.32 33.08 -26.83
N ALA A 668 26.65 32.59 -27.87
CA ALA A 668 27.05 31.40 -28.60
C ALA A 668 28.46 31.52 -29.21
N ARG A 669 28.86 32.72 -29.68
CA ARG A 669 30.25 32.96 -30.16
C ARG A 669 31.25 32.95 -29.01
N LYS A 670 30.91 33.51 -27.85
CA LYS A 670 31.78 33.47 -26.65
C LYS A 670 32.03 32.04 -26.20
N GLN A 671 30.96 31.24 -26.07
CA GLN A 671 31.07 29.83 -25.70
C GLN A 671 31.90 29.03 -26.73
N ARG A 672 31.68 29.27 -28.03
CA ARG A 672 32.46 28.62 -29.10
C ARG A 672 33.94 29.00 -29.04
N LYS A 673 34.27 30.27 -28.80
CA LYS A 673 35.65 30.72 -28.64
C LYS A 673 36.30 30.06 -27.41
N ALA A 674 35.59 30.01 -26.29
CA ALA A 674 36.05 29.34 -25.08
C ALA A 674 36.34 27.85 -25.35
N TYR A 675 35.47 27.15 -26.07
CA TYR A 675 35.71 25.75 -26.47
C TYR A 675 37.03 25.55 -27.21
N TYR A 676 37.33 26.37 -28.23
CA TYR A 676 38.61 26.25 -28.95
C TYR A 676 39.82 26.58 -28.07
N ASN A 677 39.65 27.45 -27.08
CA ASN A 677 40.71 27.80 -26.14
C ASN A 677 41.02 26.68 -25.11
N LEU A 678 40.18 25.64 -25.00
CA LEU A 678 40.48 24.47 -24.15
C LEU A 678 41.68 23.64 -24.63
N THR A 679 42.16 23.87 -25.86
CA THR A 679 43.40 23.25 -26.37
C THR A 679 44.58 24.23 -26.42
N GLY A 680 44.42 25.44 -25.88
CA GLY A 680 45.41 26.53 -25.91
C GLY A 680 46.46 26.44 -24.80
N SER A 681 47.01 27.60 -24.41
CA SER A 681 47.89 27.73 -23.25
C SER A 681 47.16 27.40 -21.95
N LYS A 682 47.92 27.20 -20.86
CA LYS A 682 47.36 27.01 -19.50
C LYS A 682 46.36 28.12 -19.14
N GLU A 683 46.73 29.38 -19.36
CA GLU A 683 45.92 30.55 -19.05
C GLU A 683 44.65 30.61 -19.90
N GLU A 684 44.77 30.26 -21.19
CA GLU A 684 43.63 30.19 -22.11
C GLU A 684 42.65 29.10 -21.68
N LYS A 685 43.15 27.92 -21.28
CA LYS A 685 42.33 26.80 -20.76
C LYS A 685 41.58 27.17 -19.50
N ILE A 686 42.27 27.77 -18.52
CA ILE A 686 41.67 28.20 -17.26
C ILE A 686 40.56 29.23 -17.51
N ALA A 687 40.83 30.25 -18.33
CA ALA A 687 39.85 31.27 -18.68
C ALA A 687 38.66 30.68 -19.46
N ALA A 688 38.93 29.74 -20.38
CA ALA A 688 37.91 29.05 -21.15
C ALA A 688 36.96 28.23 -20.28
N MET A 689 37.49 27.41 -19.36
CA MET A 689 36.66 26.60 -18.46
C MET A 689 35.73 27.46 -17.60
N LYS A 690 36.24 28.58 -17.05
CA LYS A 690 35.42 29.55 -16.31
C LYS A 690 34.33 30.14 -17.19
N THR A 691 34.70 30.63 -18.38
CA THR A 691 33.74 31.20 -19.34
C THR A 691 32.62 30.22 -19.70
N ILE A 692 32.96 28.94 -19.89
CA ILE A 692 32.01 27.88 -20.22
C ILE A 692 31.01 27.64 -19.09
N VAL A 693 31.48 27.56 -17.84
CA VAL A 693 30.63 27.28 -16.68
C VAL A 693 29.82 28.51 -16.25
N GLU A 694 30.44 29.68 -16.18
CA GLU A 694 29.76 30.95 -15.85
C GLU A 694 28.71 31.31 -16.91
N GLY A 695 28.97 30.98 -18.18
CA GLY A 695 28.04 31.14 -19.30
C GLY A 695 26.97 30.04 -19.39
N ASN A 696 26.89 29.13 -18.42
CA ASN A 696 25.93 28.02 -18.36
C ASN A 696 25.89 27.15 -19.63
N ALA A 697 27.00 27.05 -20.37
CA ALA A 697 27.01 26.40 -21.67
C ALA A 697 26.47 24.96 -21.56
N TRP A 698 25.49 24.59 -22.39
CA TRP A 698 24.91 23.24 -22.42
C TRP A 698 25.95 22.13 -22.54
N SER A 699 27.04 22.42 -23.25
CA SER A 699 28.14 21.49 -23.48
C SER A 699 29.19 21.47 -22.36
N ALA A 700 29.04 22.25 -21.27
CA ALA A 700 29.93 22.21 -20.13
C ALA A 700 30.07 20.78 -19.57
N LYS A 701 28.96 20.02 -19.52
CA LYS A 701 28.95 18.60 -19.15
C LYS A 701 29.86 17.71 -19.98
N LYS A 702 30.19 18.13 -21.21
CA LYS A 702 31.07 17.40 -22.14
C LYS A 702 32.49 17.94 -22.15
N TRP A 703 32.64 19.24 -21.95
CA TRP A 703 33.89 19.95 -22.18
C TRP A 703 34.75 20.06 -20.92
N ILE A 704 34.13 20.13 -19.74
CA ILE A 704 34.85 20.32 -18.47
C ILE A 704 35.46 19.01 -17.94
N PRO A 705 34.72 17.89 -17.79
CA PRO A 705 35.28 16.68 -17.20
C PRO A 705 36.56 16.16 -17.87
N PRO A 706 36.70 16.16 -19.22
CA PRO A 706 37.92 15.71 -19.86
C PRO A 706 39.18 16.50 -19.50
N MET A 707 39.05 17.75 -19.04
CA MET A 707 40.18 18.60 -18.65
C MET A 707 40.90 18.09 -17.40
N ILE A 708 40.31 17.11 -16.68
CA ILE A 708 41.01 16.41 -15.61
C ILE A 708 42.23 15.61 -16.10
N ARG A 709 42.35 15.39 -17.42
CA ARG A 709 43.47 14.69 -18.05
C ARG A 709 44.52 15.65 -18.64
N ASP A 710 44.46 16.94 -18.32
CA ASP A 710 45.44 17.91 -18.83
C ASP A 710 46.84 17.68 -18.25
N ASN A 711 47.88 18.17 -18.93
CA ASN A 711 49.27 18.07 -18.46
C ASN A 711 49.54 19.03 -17.29
N ASP A 712 48.83 20.15 -17.20
CA ASP A 712 49.03 21.16 -16.15
C ASP A 712 48.18 20.87 -14.89
N PRO A 713 48.78 20.82 -13.68
CA PRO A 713 48.05 20.53 -12.45
C PRO A 713 47.00 21.59 -12.09
N GLU A 714 47.19 22.87 -12.41
CA GLU A 714 46.19 23.91 -12.12
C GLU A 714 44.96 23.78 -13.02
N VAL A 715 45.15 23.36 -14.27
CA VAL A 715 44.05 23.04 -15.19
C VAL A 715 43.24 21.86 -14.62
N ARG A 716 43.91 20.78 -14.19
CA ARG A 716 43.25 19.62 -13.58
C ARG A 716 42.51 19.99 -12.29
N LYS A 717 43.12 20.81 -11.43
CA LYS A 717 42.50 21.29 -10.17
C LYS A 717 41.19 22.02 -10.46
N LEU A 718 41.22 22.99 -11.36
CA LEU A 718 40.02 23.73 -11.74
C LEU A 718 38.99 22.84 -12.44
N ALA A 719 39.42 21.88 -13.26
CA ALA A 719 38.52 20.91 -13.87
C ALA A 719 37.78 20.07 -12.82
N ALA A 720 38.45 19.61 -11.75
CA ALA A 720 37.82 18.90 -10.65
C ALA A 720 36.79 19.76 -9.91
N GLU A 721 37.17 21.00 -9.55
CA GLU A 721 36.30 21.96 -8.87
C GLU A 721 35.04 22.29 -9.69
N LEU A 722 35.21 22.52 -11.00
CA LEU A 722 34.10 22.80 -11.90
C LEU A 722 33.24 21.57 -12.17
N THR A 723 33.83 20.38 -12.29
CA THR A 723 33.09 19.11 -12.44
C THR A 723 32.17 18.86 -11.24
N LEU A 724 32.65 19.16 -10.02
CA LEU A 724 31.81 19.19 -8.82
C LEU A 724 30.73 20.27 -8.91
N PHE A 725 31.09 21.49 -9.31
CA PHE A 725 30.14 22.60 -9.40
C PHE A 725 28.96 22.28 -10.33
N ILE A 726 29.23 21.73 -11.51
CA ILE A 726 28.21 21.30 -12.49
C ILE A 726 27.63 19.90 -12.20
N GLU A 727 27.91 19.34 -11.02
CA GLU A 727 27.33 18.10 -10.47
C GLU A 727 27.52 16.85 -11.35
N ARG A 728 28.66 16.69 -12.03
CA ARG A 728 28.88 15.50 -12.90
C ARG A 728 29.24 14.25 -12.12
N THR A 729 28.23 13.60 -11.58
CA THR A 729 28.34 12.31 -10.87
C THR A 729 28.78 11.17 -11.79
N ASP A 730 28.46 11.26 -13.09
CA ASP A 730 28.97 10.38 -14.15
C ASP A 730 30.49 10.49 -14.37
N ALA A 731 31.11 11.60 -13.97
CA ALA A 731 32.56 11.82 -14.10
C ALA A 731 33.38 11.33 -12.89
N ILE A 732 32.76 10.72 -11.87
CA ILE A 732 33.48 10.15 -10.72
C ILE A 732 34.59 9.17 -11.16
N PRO A 733 34.37 8.22 -12.10
CA PRO A 733 35.44 7.32 -12.54
C PRO A 733 36.63 8.04 -13.17
N ASP A 734 36.39 9.17 -13.86
CA ASP A 734 37.45 9.98 -14.45
C ASP A 734 38.29 10.70 -13.38
N LEU A 735 37.63 11.19 -12.33
CA LEU A 735 38.28 11.79 -11.17
C LEU A 735 39.10 10.73 -10.39
N GLU A 736 38.55 9.54 -10.17
CA GLU A 736 39.23 8.42 -9.50
C GLU A 736 40.47 7.98 -10.27
N ALA A 737 40.38 7.88 -11.60
CA ALA A 737 41.52 7.58 -12.45
C ALA A 737 42.61 8.67 -12.38
N ALA A 738 42.21 9.94 -12.40
CA ALA A 738 43.15 11.05 -12.25
C ALA A 738 43.84 11.04 -10.87
N LEU A 739 43.09 10.75 -9.80
CA LEU A 739 43.59 10.70 -8.43
C LEU A 739 44.76 9.72 -8.25
N GLN A 740 44.73 8.58 -8.96
CA GLN A 740 45.77 7.55 -8.87
C GLN A 740 47.13 8.02 -9.40
N THR A 741 47.14 8.99 -10.31
CA THR A 741 48.34 9.47 -10.99
C THR A 741 48.74 10.89 -10.59
N GLU A 742 47.91 11.59 -9.81
CA GLU A 742 48.14 12.97 -9.40
C GLU A 742 49.29 13.08 -8.39
N THR A 743 50.21 14.01 -8.65
CA THR A 743 51.40 14.27 -7.83
C THR A 743 51.37 15.61 -7.12
N SER A 744 50.58 16.58 -7.61
CA SER A 744 50.35 17.87 -6.98
C SER A 744 49.43 17.71 -5.75
N PRO A 745 49.90 18.02 -4.53
CA PRO A 745 49.08 17.87 -3.32
C PRO A 745 47.78 18.68 -3.36
N GLN A 746 47.83 19.91 -3.87
CA GLN A 746 46.66 20.79 -3.96
C GLN A 746 45.63 20.28 -4.96
N THR A 747 46.10 19.74 -6.08
CA THR A 747 45.22 19.16 -7.11
C THR A 747 44.60 17.87 -6.62
N LYS A 748 45.41 17.03 -5.96
CA LYS A 748 44.97 15.79 -5.33
C LYS A 748 43.82 16.04 -4.35
N ALA A 749 43.97 17.02 -3.46
CA ALA A 749 42.94 17.39 -2.50
C ALA A 749 41.64 17.86 -3.17
N ALA A 750 41.72 18.64 -4.25
CA ALA A 750 40.54 19.07 -5.00
C ALA A 750 39.81 17.90 -5.69
N ILE A 751 40.56 16.92 -6.21
CA ILE A 751 40.00 15.70 -6.79
C ILE A 751 39.31 14.85 -5.72
N GLU A 752 39.96 14.65 -4.56
CA GLU A 752 39.38 13.91 -3.42
C GLU A 752 38.08 14.57 -2.93
N GLU A 753 38.08 15.89 -2.78
CA GLU A 753 36.90 16.67 -2.39
C GLU A 753 35.77 16.54 -3.42
N ALA A 754 36.09 16.61 -4.72
CA ALA A 754 35.11 16.44 -5.79
C ALA A 754 34.48 15.04 -5.75
N ILE A 755 35.29 13.98 -5.62
CA ILE A 755 34.80 12.59 -5.51
C ILE A 755 33.90 12.43 -4.29
N GLN A 756 34.32 12.91 -3.12
CA GLN A 756 33.56 12.81 -1.89
C GLN A 756 32.19 13.48 -2.02
N LYS A 757 32.16 14.74 -2.47
CA LYS A 757 30.93 15.53 -2.57
C LYS A 757 30.01 15.03 -3.69
N LEU A 758 30.55 14.57 -4.82
CA LEU A 758 29.75 13.97 -5.89
C LEU A 758 29.11 12.64 -5.46
N ASN A 759 29.79 11.82 -4.65
CA ASN A 759 29.17 10.62 -4.07
C ASN A 759 28.03 10.97 -3.12
N ILE A 760 28.16 12.02 -2.30
CA ILE A 760 27.05 12.51 -1.45
C ILE A 760 25.87 13.01 -2.31
N ILE A 761 26.15 13.70 -3.42
CA ILE A 761 25.10 14.13 -4.37
C ILE A 761 24.40 12.91 -4.99
N ARG A 762 25.13 11.85 -5.35
CA ARG A 762 24.61 10.59 -5.91
C ARG A 762 24.07 9.64 -4.84
N GLY A 763 23.33 10.17 -3.86
CA GLY A 763 22.66 9.36 -2.81
C GLY A 763 23.59 8.68 -1.80
N GLY A 764 24.87 9.03 -1.73
CA GLY A 764 25.81 8.49 -0.74
C GLY A 764 25.48 8.98 0.67
N TYR A 765 25.31 8.05 1.61
CA TYR A 765 25.20 8.36 3.03
C TYR A 765 26.52 8.95 3.56
N GLU A 766 26.44 9.97 4.43
CA GLU A 766 27.56 10.41 5.27
C GLU A 766 28.03 9.32 6.24
#